data_AF-A0A7K7E5W0-F1
#
_entry.id   AF-A0A7K7E5W0-F1
#
_cell.length_a   1.000
_cell.length_b   1.000
_cell.length_c   1.000
_cell.angle_alpha   90.00
_cell.angle_beta   90.00
_cell.angle_gamma   90.00
#
_symmetry.space_group_name_H-M   'P 1'
#
loop_
_entity.id
_entity.type
_entity.pdbx_description
1 polymer ?
#
loop_
_entity_poly.entity_id
_entity_poly.type
_entity_poly.pdbx_seq_one_letter_code
_entity_poly.pdbx_strand_id
1 'polypeptide(L)'
;TSSSTMVDFLAENNLCGQAILRIVSCGNAIIAELLRLSEFIPGVFRLKDKADQQKYGDIIFDFSYFKGPETCEGKLEAKPELLDLDEEFRENNIEILTRFYLAFQSVHKYIVDLNRYLDDLNEGIYIQQTLETILLNEDGKQLLCEALYLYGVMLLVIDQKIEGEVRERMLVSYYRYSAARSSADSNLDDICKLLRSTGYSSQPGAKRPPNYPESYFSRVPISETFVSMVIGRLRSDDIYNQVSAYPLPEHRSTALATQAAMLYVILYFDPSILHTQQAKMREIVDKYFPDNWVISIYMGITVNLAEAWEPYKAAKTALNYTLDLSNVKEQASRYAAVSERVHTQVQQFLKEGCLREELVLDNIPKLLNCLRDCNVAIRWLMLHTADTACDPNNKRLRQIKDQILTDSRYNSRILFQLLLDTAQFEFILKEMFKQMLSEKQAKWENYKKEGSERMTELADVFSGVKPLTRVEKNENLQAWFREISKQIMSLNYDDSTAAGRKTVQLIQALEEVQEFHQLDSNLQVCQFLADTRKFLHQMIRTINIKEEVLITMQIVGDLSYAWQLIDSFTSIMQDSIRVSPSMVTKLRATFLKLASALDLPLLRINQANSPDLLSVSQYYSGELVSYVRKVLQIIPESMFTSLLKIIKLQTHDIIEVPTRLDKDKLRDYAQLGPRYEVAKLTHAISIFTEGILMMKTTLVGIIKVDPKQLLEDGIRKELVKRVALALHRGLIFNPRAKTSELMPKLKEMAATMDGFHRSFEYIQDYVNIYGLKIWQEEVSRIINYNVEQECNNFLRTKIQDWQSIYQSTHIPIPKFTPVDESITFIGRLCREILRITDPKITCYIDQMNTWYDIKTHQEVTSSRLFSEIQDTLGTFGLNGLDRLLCFMIVKELQNFLSMFQKNILRDRSVQDTLKALMSAVSPLKGIIANSNKVYSAAIAKTQKIWTAYLDSIMKVGQMQILRRQITNELNYSCRFDSKHLAAALENLNKAILADIEAHYQNPTLPYPKEDNTLLYEITAYLEAAGIHNPLNKIYITTKRLPYFPTINFLFLISQFPKLQYNRNLGVVCKRPADQIDWLPLVLGLLTLLKQFHSRYTEQFLALIGQFIRSTMEQCTSQKIPEMPADVVGALMFLEDYIRYTKLPRKVVEAHVPSFIFDEFRTVL
;
A
#
# COMPACT_ATOMS: atom_id res chain seq x y z
N THR A 1 -53.74 -26.47 -16.28
CA THR A 1 -53.94 -26.78 -14.84
C THR A 1 -52.99 -25.91 -14.06
N SER A 2 -53.53 -25.19 -13.08
CA SER A 2 -53.00 -24.01 -12.41
C SER A 2 -51.64 -24.20 -11.72
N SER A 3 -50.57 -23.69 -12.34
CA SER A 3 -49.32 -23.39 -11.63
C SER A 3 -49.51 -22.11 -10.83
N SER A 4 -49.67 -22.23 -9.52
CA SER A 4 -49.51 -21.11 -8.61
C SER A 4 -48.14 -20.47 -8.87
N THR A 5 -48.14 -19.21 -9.29
CA THR A 5 -46.97 -18.33 -9.23
C THR A 5 -46.47 -18.34 -7.79
N MET A 6 -45.47 -19.17 -7.47
CA MET A 6 -44.72 -19.02 -6.23
C MET A 6 -44.12 -17.62 -6.26
N VAL A 7 -44.47 -16.81 -5.26
CA VAL A 7 -43.82 -15.53 -5.01
C VAL A 7 -42.32 -15.80 -4.90
N ASP A 8 -41.52 -15.09 -5.68
CA ASP A 8 -40.05 -15.17 -5.64
C ASP A 8 -39.58 -15.00 -4.18
N PHE A 9 -38.81 -15.97 -3.67
CA PHE A 9 -38.40 -16.00 -2.27
C PHE A 9 -37.53 -14.79 -1.92
N LEU A 10 -36.80 -14.27 -2.90
CA LEU A 10 -35.93 -13.10 -2.75
C LEU A 10 -36.62 -11.78 -3.11
N ALA A 11 -37.93 -11.79 -3.40
CA ALA A 11 -38.66 -10.56 -3.67
C ALA A 11 -38.62 -9.60 -2.46
N GLU A 12 -38.62 -8.29 -2.73
CA GLU A 12 -38.52 -7.26 -1.67
C GLU A 12 -39.68 -7.32 -0.65
N ASN A 13 -40.83 -7.85 -1.06
CA ASN A 13 -42.00 -8.04 -0.20
C ASN A 13 -41.91 -9.28 0.71
N ASN A 14 -40.97 -10.20 0.47
CA ASN A 14 -40.76 -11.36 1.33
C ASN A 14 -39.71 -11.05 2.41
N LEU A 15 -40.19 -10.54 3.55
CA LEU A 15 -39.36 -10.18 4.70
C LEU A 15 -38.51 -11.35 5.23
N CYS A 16 -39.01 -12.59 5.13
CA CYS A 16 -38.29 -13.78 5.56
C CYS A 16 -37.07 -14.04 4.69
N GLY A 17 -37.24 -14.06 3.37
CA GLY A 17 -36.14 -14.25 2.42
C GLY A 17 -35.13 -13.11 2.47
N GLN A 18 -35.61 -11.87 2.61
CA GLN A 18 -34.76 -10.68 2.74
C GLN A 18 -33.93 -10.68 4.04
N ALA A 19 -34.47 -11.19 5.16
CA ALA A 19 -33.73 -11.26 6.42
C ALA A 19 -32.53 -12.20 6.33
N ILE A 20 -32.73 -13.43 5.84
CA ILE A 20 -31.62 -14.39 5.69
C ILE A 20 -30.63 -13.96 4.59
N LEU A 21 -31.11 -13.37 3.50
CA LEU A 21 -30.25 -12.81 2.45
C LEU A 21 -29.33 -11.71 3.00
N ARG A 22 -29.84 -10.81 3.86
CA ARG A 22 -29.03 -9.79 4.54
C ARG A 22 -27.99 -10.40 5.46
N ILE A 23 -28.34 -11.43 6.23
CA ILE A 23 -27.37 -12.15 7.09
C ILE A 23 -26.25 -12.72 6.22
N VAL A 24 -26.56 -13.50 5.17
CA VAL A 24 -25.56 -14.10 4.26
C VAL A 24 -24.70 -13.03 3.57
N SER A 25 -25.30 -11.92 3.13
CA SER A 25 -24.59 -10.76 2.58
C SER A 25 -23.59 -10.18 3.58
N CYS A 26 -24.02 -9.92 4.82
CA CYS A 26 -23.13 -9.45 5.89
C CYS A 26 -21.99 -10.43 6.16
N GLY A 27 -22.23 -11.75 6.01
CA GLY A 27 -21.20 -12.76 6.23
C GLY A 27 -20.03 -12.64 5.26
N ASN A 28 -20.31 -12.44 3.97
CA ASN A 28 -19.26 -12.20 2.98
C ASN A 28 -18.51 -10.88 3.23
N ALA A 29 -19.21 -9.83 3.68
CA ALA A 29 -18.59 -8.55 4.04
C ALA A 29 -17.65 -8.66 5.26
N ILE A 30 -18.04 -9.42 6.29
CA ILE A 30 -17.22 -9.67 7.49
C ILE A 30 -15.94 -10.43 7.11
N ILE A 31 -16.03 -11.48 6.29
CA ILE A 31 -14.85 -12.23 5.86
C ILE A 31 -13.88 -11.32 5.08
N ALA A 32 -14.39 -10.48 4.17
CA ALA A 32 -13.57 -9.53 3.44
C ALA A 32 -12.86 -8.52 4.37
N GLU A 33 -13.55 -7.98 5.39
CA GLU A 33 -12.94 -7.07 6.36
C GLU A 33 -11.91 -7.78 7.26
N LEU A 34 -12.16 -9.03 7.67
CA LEU A 34 -11.19 -9.83 8.43
C LEU A 34 -9.92 -10.09 7.63
N LEU A 35 -10.06 -10.47 6.36
CA LEU A 35 -8.93 -10.68 5.46
C LEU A 35 -8.16 -9.36 5.23
N ARG A 36 -8.87 -8.25 5.00
CA ARG A 36 -8.28 -6.91 4.87
C ARG A 36 -7.50 -6.52 6.13
N LEU A 37 -8.09 -6.65 7.31
CA LEU A 37 -7.45 -6.29 8.58
C LEU A 37 -6.25 -7.16 8.91
N SER A 38 -6.22 -8.42 8.45
CA SER A 38 -5.09 -9.31 8.69
C SER A 38 -3.75 -8.78 8.17
N GLU A 39 -3.76 -7.88 7.18
CA GLU A 39 -2.57 -7.22 6.63
C GLU A 39 -2.08 -6.03 7.46
N PHE A 40 -2.95 -5.47 8.32
CA PHE A 40 -2.68 -4.27 9.12
C PHE A 40 -2.44 -4.56 10.61
N ILE A 41 -2.16 -5.81 10.97
CA ILE A 41 -1.82 -6.20 12.35
C ILE A 41 -0.51 -5.49 12.76
N PRO A 42 -0.51 -4.61 13.78
CA PRO A 42 0.71 -3.92 14.18
C PRO A 42 1.75 -4.91 14.74
N GLY A 43 2.98 -4.83 14.23
CA GLY A 43 4.06 -5.79 14.57
C GLY A 43 4.37 -5.88 16.06
N VAL A 44 4.21 -4.78 16.80
CA VAL A 44 4.44 -4.68 18.24
C VAL A 44 3.60 -5.66 19.07
N PHE A 45 2.39 -6.02 18.62
CA PHE A 45 1.54 -6.99 19.34
C PHE A 45 2.03 -8.44 19.18
N ARG A 46 2.85 -8.71 18.17
CA ARG A 46 3.47 -10.04 17.99
C ARG A 46 4.61 -10.27 18.97
N LEU A 47 5.27 -9.21 19.46
CA LEU A 47 6.41 -9.27 20.38
C LEU A 47 7.50 -10.28 19.93
N LYS A 48 7.79 -10.34 18.62
CA LYS A 48 8.79 -11.29 18.07
C LYS A 48 10.23 -10.81 18.30
N ASP A 49 10.44 -9.49 18.29
CA ASP A 49 11.78 -8.90 18.46
C ASP A 49 12.13 -8.66 19.92
N LYS A 50 13.38 -8.94 20.30
CA LYS A 50 13.88 -8.72 21.67
C LYS A 50 13.76 -7.26 22.12
N ALA A 51 13.91 -6.31 21.18
CA ALA A 51 13.77 -4.89 21.46
C ALA A 51 12.33 -4.52 21.84
N ASP A 52 11.34 -5.04 21.11
CA ASP A 52 9.92 -4.82 21.40
C ASP A 52 9.49 -5.49 22.70
N GLN A 53 10.00 -6.69 22.99
CA GLN A 53 9.78 -7.37 24.26
C GLN A 53 10.30 -6.56 25.45
N GLN A 54 11.52 -6.02 25.35
CA GLN A 54 12.11 -5.19 26.41
C GLN A 54 11.39 -3.87 26.60
N LYS A 55 10.87 -3.28 25.51
CA LYS A 55 10.24 -1.96 25.55
C LYS A 55 8.76 -2.01 25.93
N TYR A 56 7.99 -2.89 25.29
CA TYR A 56 6.52 -2.91 25.40
C TYR A 56 5.98 -4.13 26.19
N GLY A 57 6.85 -5.07 26.59
CA GLY A 57 6.41 -6.29 27.30
C GLY A 57 5.72 -6.02 28.64
N ASP A 58 6.05 -4.90 29.29
CA ASP A 58 5.44 -4.50 30.58
C ASP A 58 4.08 -3.78 30.41
N ILE A 59 3.67 -3.40 29.19
CA ILE A 59 2.40 -2.68 28.92
C ILE A 59 1.41 -3.47 28.04
N ILE A 60 1.90 -4.43 27.25
CA ILE A 60 1.07 -5.29 26.40
C ILE A 60 0.75 -6.58 27.14
N PHE A 61 -0.52 -6.75 27.52
CA PHE A 61 -0.99 -7.93 28.25
C PHE A 61 -1.92 -8.79 27.41
N ASP A 62 -1.93 -10.10 27.64
CA ASP A 62 -2.91 -11.04 27.08
C ASP A 62 -4.10 -11.25 28.06
N PHE A 63 -4.95 -12.26 27.82
CA PHE A 63 -6.12 -12.52 28.67
C PHE A 63 -5.78 -12.89 30.13
N SER A 64 -4.51 -13.13 30.47
CA SER A 64 -4.08 -13.24 31.88
C SER A 64 -4.32 -11.95 32.67
N TYR A 65 -4.39 -10.80 32.01
CA TYR A 65 -4.72 -9.50 32.63
C TYR A 65 -6.00 -9.56 33.47
N PHE A 66 -7.05 -10.20 32.95
CA PHE A 66 -8.36 -10.27 33.62
C PHE A 66 -8.33 -11.09 34.93
N LYS A 67 -7.25 -11.85 35.22
CA LYS A 67 -7.10 -12.58 36.47
C LYS A 67 -6.56 -11.72 37.62
N GLY A 68 -5.97 -10.56 37.33
CA GLY A 68 -5.34 -9.70 38.34
C GLY A 68 -5.07 -8.27 37.84
N PRO A 69 -6.10 -7.53 37.40
CA PRO A 69 -5.92 -6.21 36.79
C PRO A 69 -5.23 -5.22 37.75
N GLU A 70 -5.57 -5.24 39.04
CA GLU A 70 -4.98 -4.36 40.06
C GLU A 70 -3.46 -4.52 40.18
N THR A 71 -2.93 -5.73 39.98
CA THR A 71 -1.48 -5.99 40.06
C THR A 71 -0.75 -5.46 38.83
N CYS A 72 -1.37 -5.54 37.65
CA CYS A 72 -0.82 -5.00 36.41
C CYS A 72 -0.84 -3.47 36.44
N GLU A 73 -1.99 -2.86 36.76
CA GLU A 73 -2.11 -1.40 36.82
C GLU A 73 -1.22 -0.81 37.94
N GLY A 74 -1.14 -1.46 39.12
CA GLY A 74 -0.26 -1.01 40.20
C GLY A 74 1.24 -1.01 39.83
N LYS A 75 1.68 -1.90 38.94
CA LYS A 75 3.06 -1.89 38.41
C LYS A 75 3.32 -0.73 37.47
N LEU A 76 2.31 -0.33 36.68
CA LEU A 76 2.38 0.83 35.79
C LEU A 76 2.40 2.11 36.62
N GLU A 77 1.47 2.25 37.57
CA GLU A 77 1.37 3.42 38.45
C GLU A 77 2.64 3.65 39.30
N ALA A 78 3.31 2.57 39.71
CA ALA A 78 4.55 2.66 40.47
C ALA A 78 5.72 3.29 39.68
N LYS A 79 5.66 3.30 38.33
CA LYS A 79 6.74 3.80 37.46
C LYS A 79 6.21 4.85 36.48
N PRO A 80 6.49 6.15 36.71
CA PRO A 80 6.06 7.23 35.81
C PRO A 80 6.51 7.07 34.35
N GLU A 81 7.67 6.44 34.13
CA GLU A 81 8.19 6.15 32.78
C GLU A 81 7.34 5.13 32.02
N LEU A 82 6.74 4.15 32.71
CA LEU A 82 5.85 3.17 32.09
C LEU A 82 4.47 3.77 31.79
N LEU A 83 3.96 4.65 32.65
CA LEU A 83 2.70 5.35 32.40
C LEU A 83 2.77 6.24 31.15
N ASP A 84 3.85 7.02 31.01
CA ASP A 84 4.02 7.87 29.82
C ASP A 84 4.18 7.02 28.55
N LEU A 85 4.86 5.87 28.65
CA LEU A 85 4.98 4.92 27.55
C LEU A 85 3.64 4.25 27.19
N ASP A 86 2.79 3.92 28.17
CA ASP A 86 1.46 3.33 27.95
C ASP A 86 0.51 4.36 27.29
N GLU A 87 0.52 5.62 27.72
CA GLU A 87 -0.24 6.69 27.06
C GLU A 87 0.29 6.99 25.64
N GLU A 88 1.60 7.04 25.43
CA GLU A 88 2.18 7.14 24.07
C GLU A 88 1.72 5.96 23.20
N PHE A 89 1.73 4.74 23.74
CA PHE A 89 1.32 3.55 23.01
C PHE A 89 -0.18 3.59 22.66
N ARG A 90 -1.03 4.04 23.59
CA ARG A 90 -2.46 4.25 23.39
C ARG A 90 -2.75 5.25 22.29
N GLU A 91 -2.16 6.45 22.37
CA GLU A 91 -2.35 7.53 21.39
C GLU A 91 -2.02 7.07 19.95
N ASN A 92 -1.03 6.19 19.80
CA ASN A 92 -0.58 5.70 18.50
C ASN A 92 -1.37 4.49 17.94
N ASN A 93 -2.07 3.71 18.78
CA ASN A 93 -2.69 2.43 18.36
C ASN A 93 -4.21 2.35 18.55
N ILE A 94 -4.85 3.29 19.24
CA ILE A 94 -6.28 3.19 19.58
C ILE A 94 -7.20 3.09 18.36
N GLU A 95 -6.89 3.79 17.26
CA GLU A 95 -7.71 3.80 16.05
C GLU A 95 -7.74 2.43 15.38
N ILE A 96 -6.57 1.81 15.17
CA ILE A 96 -6.47 0.47 14.58
C ILE A 96 -7.09 -0.58 15.50
N LEU A 97 -6.86 -0.50 16.82
CA LEU A 97 -7.47 -1.38 17.80
C LEU A 97 -8.99 -1.32 17.77
N THR A 98 -9.57 -0.12 17.64
CA THR A 98 -11.02 0.07 17.52
C THR A 98 -11.57 -0.64 16.28
N ARG A 99 -10.87 -0.56 15.15
CA ARG A 99 -11.29 -1.23 13.91
C ARG A 99 -11.27 -2.76 14.02
N PHE A 100 -10.23 -3.33 14.64
CA PHE A 100 -10.18 -4.76 14.92
C PHE A 100 -11.30 -5.21 15.88
N TYR A 101 -11.57 -4.44 16.93
CA TYR A 101 -12.66 -4.74 17.85
C TYR A 101 -14.03 -4.74 17.15
N LEU A 102 -14.32 -3.76 16.29
CA LEU A 102 -15.57 -3.71 15.52
C LEU A 102 -15.74 -4.91 14.57
N ALA A 103 -14.66 -5.35 13.92
CA ALA A 103 -14.69 -6.57 13.09
C ALA A 103 -14.99 -7.82 13.94
N PHE A 104 -14.35 -7.97 15.09
CA PHE A 104 -14.59 -9.03 16.05
C PHE A 104 -16.01 -9.03 16.63
N GLN A 105 -16.52 -7.85 16.95
CA GLN A 105 -17.91 -7.66 17.38
C GLN A 105 -18.89 -8.07 16.27
N SER A 106 -18.57 -7.79 15.00
CA SER A 106 -19.43 -8.13 13.87
C SER A 106 -19.57 -9.64 13.67
N VAL A 107 -18.51 -10.41 13.93
CA VAL A 107 -18.54 -11.89 13.90
C VAL A 107 -19.47 -12.44 14.99
N HIS A 108 -19.38 -11.90 16.22
CA HIS A 108 -20.29 -12.30 17.30
C HIS A 108 -21.74 -11.89 16.99
N LYS A 109 -21.94 -10.68 16.46
CA LYS A 109 -23.28 -10.20 16.07
C LYS A 109 -23.90 -11.06 14.96
N TYR A 110 -23.12 -11.49 13.97
CA TYR A 110 -23.58 -12.36 12.89
C TYR A 110 -24.29 -13.62 13.42
N ILE A 111 -23.67 -14.30 14.39
CA ILE A 111 -24.23 -15.54 14.93
C ILE A 111 -25.43 -15.30 15.85
N VAL A 112 -25.43 -14.18 16.60
CA VAL A 112 -26.59 -13.76 17.38
C VAL A 112 -27.79 -13.45 16.47
N ASP A 113 -27.56 -12.74 15.37
CA ASP A 113 -28.61 -12.40 14.40
C ASP A 113 -29.13 -13.66 13.68
N LEU A 114 -28.26 -14.64 13.38
CA LEU A 114 -28.69 -15.93 12.81
C LEU A 114 -29.53 -16.74 13.79
N ASN A 115 -29.11 -16.84 15.06
CA ASN A 115 -29.90 -17.55 16.07
C ASN A 115 -31.26 -16.86 16.29
N ARG A 116 -31.28 -15.53 16.35
CA ARG A 116 -32.53 -14.76 16.43
C ARG A 116 -33.45 -15.03 15.24
N TYR A 117 -32.91 -15.08 14.02
CA TYR A 117 -33.70 -15.42 12.84
C TYR A 117 -34.32 -16.82 12.92
N LEU A 118 -33.59 -17.80 13.48
CA LEU A 118 -34.11 -19.15 13.71
C LEU A 118 -35.19 -19.16 14.80
N ASP A 119 -35.03 -18.36 15.85
CA ASP A 119 -36.04 -18.20 16.90
C ASP A 119 -37.31 -17.54 16.36
N ASP A 120 -37.18 -16.46 15.56
CA ASP A 120 -38.28 -15.78 14.89
C ASP A 120 -39.08 -16.72 13.96
N LEU A 121 -38.40 -17.68 13.31
CA LEU A 121 -39.05 -18.73 12.51
C LEU A 121 -39.81 -19.74 13.37
N ASN A 122 -39.29 -20.11 14.53
CA ASN A 122 -39.94 -21.03 15.46
C ASN A 122 -41.15 -20.39 16.16
N GLU A 123 -41.05 -19.09 16.46
CA GLU A 123 -42.14 -18.28 17.05
C GLU A 123 -43.23 -17.93 16.03
N GLY A 124 -43.00 -18.19 14.73
CA GLY A 124 -43.96 -17.95 13.66
C GLY A 124 -44.14 -16.47 13.31
N ILE A 125 -43.11 -15.64 13.52
CA ILE A 125 -43.11 -14.21 13.18
C ILE A 125 -43.28 -14.01 11.66
N TYR A 126 -42.70 -14.90 10.86
CA TYR A 126 -42.88 -14.92 9.41
C TYR A 126 -44.11 -15.76 9.04
N ILE A 127 -45.19 -15.08 8.66
CA ILE A 127 -46.47 -15.72 8.29
C ILE A 127 -46.24 -16.75 7.17
N GLN A 128 -46.67 -18.00 7.40
CA GLN A 128 -46.57 -19.12 6.46
C GLN A 128 -45.15 -19.58 6.09
N GLN A 129 -44.11 -19.14 6.83
CA GLN A 129 -42.74 -19.60 6.64
C GLN A 129 -42.26 -20.34 7.89
N THR A 130 -41.80 -21.58 7.71
CA THR A 130 -41.11 -22.37 8.73
C THR A 130 -39.75 -22.78 8.19
N LEU A 131 -38.88 -23.30 9.06
CA LEU A 131 -37.58 -23.83 8.62
C LEU A 131 -37.74 -24.91 7.53
N GLU A 132 -38.78 -25.74 7.61
CA GLU A 132 -39.08 -26.79 6.64
C GLU A 132 -39.53 -26.23 5.29
N THR A 133 -40.40 -25.21 5.26
CA THR A 133 -40.87 -24.60 4.01
C THR A 133 -39.74 -23.89 3.28
N ILE A 134 -38.83 -23.24 4.02
CA ILE A 134 -37.68 -22.54 3.44
C ILE A 134 -36.69 -23.55 2.82
N LEU A 135 -36.46 -24.69 3.48
CA LEU A 135 -35.57 -25.73 2.95
C LEU A 135 -36.14 -26.49 1.73
N LEU A 136 -37.44 -26.34 1.44
CA LEU A 136 -38.06 -26.82 0.19
C LEU A 136 -37.93 -25.82 -0.96
N ASN A 137 -37.65 -24.55 -0.67
CA ASN A 137 -37.41 -23.52 -1.67
C ASN A 137 -35.95 -23.58 -2.17
N GLU A 138 -35.74 -23.39 -3.48
CA GLU A 138 -34.41 -23.47 -4.10
C GLU A 138 -33.42 -22.41 -3.56
N ASP A 139 -33.87 -21.16 -3.39
CA ASP A 139 -33.03 -20.08 -2.86
C ASP A 139 -32.90 -20.18 -1.34
N GLY A 140 -34.01 -20.51 -0.66
CA GLY A 140 -34.06 -20.67 0.79
C GLY A 140 -33.07 -21.72 1.31
N LYS A 141 -33.02 -22.90 0.67
CA LYS A 141 -32.07 -23.95 1.07
C LYS A 141 -30.61 -23.55 0.84
N GLN A 142 -30.31 -22.81 -0.23
CA GLN A 142 -28.95 -22.30 -0.48
C GLN A 142 -28.53 -21.30 0.62
N LEU A 143 -29.38 -20.31 0.90
CA LEU A 143 -29.07 -19.26 1.89
C LEU A 143 -28.90 -19.82 3.31
N LEU A 144 -29.73 -20.78 3.73
CA LEU A 144 -29.58 -21.43 5.04
C LEU A 144 -28.28 -22.24 5.15
N CYS A 145 -27.88 -22.94 4.09
CA CYS A 145 -26.60 -23.65 4.06
C CYS A 145 -25.42 -22.67 4.08
N GLU A 146 -25.48 -21.61 3.27
CA GLU A 146 -24.46 -20.57 3.19
C GLU A 146 -24.29 -19.83 4.53
N ALA A 147 -25.38 -19.54 5.25
CA ALA A 147 -25.32 -18.82 6.53
C ALA A 147 -24.49 -19.56 7.59
N LEU A 148 -24.76 -20.85 7.77
CA LEU A 148 -24.00 -21.67 8.74
C LEU A 148 -22.54 -21.87 8.30
N TYR A 149 -22.34 -22.09 6.99
CA TYR A 149 -21.03 -22.25 6.40
C TYR A 149 -20.15 -20.99 6.56
N LEU A 150 -20.68 -19.80 6.26
CA LEU A 150 -19.94 -18.54 6.35
C LEU A 150 -19.49 -18.25 7.78
N TYR A 151 -20.32 -18.54 8.79
CA TYR A 151 -19.91 -18.43 10.19
C TYR A 151 -18.71 -19.34 10.50
N GLY A 152 -18.77 -20.61 10.09
CA GLY A 152 -17.63 -21.53 10.24
C GLY A 152 -16.37 -21.05 9.53
N VAL A 153 -16.50 -20.47 8.33
CA VAL A 153 -15.37 -19.87 7.60
C VAL A 153 -14.79 -18.67 8.35
N MET A 154 -15.61 -17.77 8.91
CA MET A 154 -15.11 -16.65 9.73
C MET A 154 -14.23 -17.15 10.87
N LEU A 155 -14.67 -18.15 11.62
CA LEU A 155 -13.90 -18.72 12.74
C LEU A 155 -12.55 -19.25 12.26
N LEU A 156 -12.54 -20.05 11.19
CA LEU A 156 -11.32 -20.62 10.62
C LEU A 156 -10.36 -19.55 10.07
N VAL A 157 -10.88 -18.53 9.38
CA VAL A 157 -10.09 -17.43 8.82
C VAL A 157 -9.43 -16.62 9.94
N ILE A 158 -10.16 -16.32 11.03
CA ILE A 158 -9.62 -15.61 12.18
C ILE A 158 -8.43 -16.37 12.77
N ASP A 159 -8.58 -17.67 13.03
CA ASP A 159 -7.50 -18.50 13.61
C ASP A 159 -6.31 -18.65 12.65
N GLN A 160 -6.56 -18.73 11.34
CA GLN A 160 -5.51 -18.87 10.33
C GLN A 160 -4.70 -17.58 10.13
N LYS A 161 -5.36 -16.42 10.16
CA LYS A 161 -4.78 -15.12 9.79
C LYS A 161 -4.36 -14.27 10.98
N ILE A 162 -4.99 -14.44 12.14
CA ILE A 162 -4.72 -13.65 13.35
C ILE A 162 -4.40 -14.60 14.51
N GLU A 163 -3.10 -14.71 14.83
CA GLU A 163 -2.59 -15.58 15.89
C GLU A 163 -3.36 -15.35 17.23
N GLY A 164 -3.64 -16.42 17.98
CA GLY A 164 -4.45 -16.37 19.21
C GLY A 164 -3.94 -15.35 20.24
N GLU A 165 -2.64 -15.39 20.56
CA GLU A 165 -2.03 -14.44 21.51
C GLU A 165 -2.14 -12.99 21.05
N VAL A 166 -2.04 -12.74 19.74
CA VAL A 166 -2.13 -11.40 19.17
C VAL A 166 -3.56 -10.86 19.32
N ARG A 167 -4.57 -11.68 19.06
CA ARG A 167 -5.99 -11.31 19.28
C ARG A 167 -6.24 -10.94 20.73
N GLU A 168 -5.76 -11.77 21.65
CA GLU A 168 -5.92 -11.53 23.10
C GLU A 168 -5.27 -10.20 23.51
N ARG A 169 -4.03 -9.95 23.07
CA ARG A 169 -3.29 -8.72 23.39
C ARG A 169 -3.97 -7.46 22.85
N MET A 170 -4.49 -7.53 21.64
CA MET A 170 -5.21 -6.40 21.02
C MET A 170 -6.53 -6.11 21.74
N LEU A 171 -7.31 -7.15 22.08
CA LEU A 171 -8.56 -7.00 22.82
C LEU A 171 -8.33 -6.43 24.22
N VAL A 172 -7.30 -6.89 24.93
CA VAL A 172 -6.96 -6.36 26.27
C VAL A 172 -6.48 -4.92 26.18
N SER A 173 -5.65 -4.59 25.20
CA SER A 173 -5.19 -3.21 24.98
C SER A 173 -6.38 -2.29 24.66
N TYR A 174 -7.28 -2.73 23.79
CA TYR A 174 -8.51 -1.99 23.48
C TYR A 174 -9.37 -1.78 24.74
N TYR A 175 -9.55 -2.83 25.56
CA TYR A 175 -10.28 -2.75 26.82
C TYR A 175 -9.67 -1.73 27.78
N ARG A 176 -8.36 -1.82 28.06
CA ARG A 176 -7.64 -0.91 28.96
C ARG A 176 -7.77 0.54 28.51
N TYR A 177 -7.61 0.82 27.22
CA TYR A 177 -7.63 2.18 26.67
C TYR A 177 -9.03 2.77 26.47
N SER A 178 -10.04 1.91 26.34
CA SER A 178 -11.44 2.28 26.08
C SER A 178 -12.35 2.20 27.30
N ALA A 179 -11.85 1.70 28.45
CA ALA A 179 -12.58 1.65 29.72
C ALA A 179 -13.08 3.01 30.22
N ALA A 180 -12.52 4.12 29.72
CA ALA A 180 -13.03 5.48 29.96
C ALA A 180 -14.25 5.86 29.09
N ARG A 181 -14.62 5.05 28.08
CA ARG A 181 -15.71 5.29 27.12
C ARG A 181 -16.75 4.17 27.03
N SER A 182 -16.57 3.05 27.72
CA SER A 182 -17.52 1.93 27.65
C SER A 182 -18.67 2.16 28.63
N SER A 183 -19.83 2.52 28.07
CA SER A 183 -21.14 2.31 28.71
C SER A 183 -21.33 0.82 29.01
N ALA A 184 -22.20 0.52 29.98
CA ALA A 184 -22.49 -0.82 30.53
C ALA A 184 -23.10 -1.85 29.53
N ASP A 185 -23.02 -1.62 28.22
CA ASP A 185 -23.67 -2.40 27.15
C ASP A 185 -22.68 -3.09 26.17
N SER A 186 -21.38 -3.16 26.47
CA SER A 186 -20.43 -3.87 25.59
C SER A 186 -20.48 -5.39 25.83
N ASN A 187 -20.83 -6.17 24.81
CA ASN A 187 -20.73 -7.64 24.76
C ASN A 187 -19.27 -8.15 24.77
N LEU A 188 -18.36 -7.45 25.45
CA LEU A 188 -16.93 -7.70 25.42
C LEU A 188 -16.58 -9.09 25.97
N ASP A 189 -17.25 -9.52 27.04
CA ASP A 189 -17.03 -10.83 27.65
C ASP A 189 -17.34 -11.97 26.67
N ASP A 190 -18.45 -11.86 25.93
CA ASP A 190 -18.83 -12.85 24.92
C ASP A 190 -17.86 -12.84 23.72
N ILE A 191 -17.41 -11.66 23.30
CA ILE A 191 -16.40 -11.51 22.24
C ILE A 191 -15.06 -12.13 22.70
N CYS A 192 -14.61 -11.86 23.92
CA CYS A 192 -13.42 -12.45 24.50
C CYS A 192 -13.55 -13.98 24.65
N LYS A 193 -14.72 -14.47 25.05
CA LYS A 193 -15.00 -15.92 25.11
C LYS A 193 -14.90 -16.55 23.72
N LEU A 194 -15.51 -15.93 22.70
CA LEU A 194 -15.44 -16.39 21.32
C LEU A 194 -14.01 -16.37 20.77
N LEU A 195 -13.22 -15.34 21.05
CA LEU A 195 -11.91 -15.12 20.42
C LEU A 195 -10.69 -15.58 21.24
N ARG A 196 -10.92 -16.23 22.38
CA ARG A 196 -9.84 -16.83 23.19
C ARG A 196 -8.93 -17.73 22.36
N SER A 197 -7.64 -17.68 22.63
CA SER A 197 -6.65 -18.51 21.94
C SER A 197 -7.06 -19.99 21.96
N THR A 198 -7.07 -20.60 20.77
CA THR A 198 -7.35 -22.02 20.56
C THR A 198 -6.08 -22.88 20.67
N GLY A 199 -4.90 -22.23 20.72
CA GLY A 199 -3.60 -22.88 20.55
C GLY A 199 -3.29 -23.27 19.11
N TYR A 200 -4.17 -23.00 18.15
CA TYR A 200 -3.91 -23.25 16.73
C TYR A 200 -2.83 -22.30 16.20
N SER A 201 -1.97 -22.82 15.34
CA SER A 201 -0.94 -22.04 14.65
C SER A 201 -0.86 -22.50 13.21
N SER A 202 -0.82 -21.54 12.28
CA SER A 202 -0.67 -21.76 10.84
C SER A 202 0.79 -21.98 10.40
N GLN A 203 1.73 -22.02 11.35
CA GLN A 203 3.15 -22.25 11.05
C GLN A 203 3.41 -23.71 10.64
N PRO A 204 4.27 -23.96 9.62
CA PRO A 204 4.63 -25.31 9.21
C PRO A 204 5.16 -26.16 10.37
N GLY A 205 4.59 -27.35 10.57
CA GLY A 205 4.96 -28.28 11.65
C GLY A 205 4.35 -27.98 13.02
N ALA A 206 3.46 -26.99 13.13
CA ALA A 206 2.67 -26.78 14.33
C ALA A 206 1.72 -27.97 14.58
N LYS A 207 1.65 -28.45 15.82
CA LYS A 207 0.73 -29.54 16.18
C LYS A 207 -0.68 -28.99 16.33
N ARG A 208 -1.65 -29.70 15.75
CA ARG A 208 -3.07 -29.42 15.95
C ARG A 208 -3.45 -29.56 17.43
N PRO A 209 -4.12 -28.55 18.04
CA PRO A 209 -4.60 -28.65 19.41
C PRO A 209 -5.65 -29.76 19.59
N PRO A 210 -5.78 -30.34 20.80
CA PRO A 210 -6.83 -31.32 21.08
C PRO A 210 -8.21 -30.67 20.93
N ASN A 211 -9.18 -31.43 20.41
CA ASN A 211 -10.57 -31.00 20.20
C ASN A 211 -10.73 -29.72 19.35
N TYR A 212 -9.75 -29.39 18.49
CA TYR A 212 -9.87 -28.31 17.52
C TYR A 212 -10.30 -28.89 16.15
N PRO A 213 -11.22 -28.26 15.38
CA PRO A 213 -11.88 -26.98 15.65
C PRO A 213 -13.24 -27.10 16.39
N GLU A 214 -13.71 -28.31 16.72
CA GLU A 214 -15.02 -28.53 17.37
C GLU A 214 -15.24 -27.74 18.68
N SER A 215 -14.21 -27.62 19.52
CA SER A 215 -14.28 -26.81 20.76
C SER A 215 -14.35 -25.31 20.48
N TYR A 216 -13.89 -24.86 19.32
CA TYR A 216 -14.01 -23.47 18.90
C TYR A 216 -15.41 -23.20 18.32
N PHE A 217 -15.92 -24.12 17.50
CA PHE A 217 -17.25 -24.03 16.88
C PHE A 217 -18.38 -24.12 17.91
N SER A 218 -18.16 -24.83 19.02
CA SER A 218 -19.14 -24.98 20.12
C SER A 218 -19.19 -23.80 21.10
N ARG A 219 -18.36 -22.75 20.95
CA ARG A 219 -18.31 -21.62 21.89
C ARG A 219 -19.61 -20.80 21.92
N VAL A 220 -20.32 -20.74 20.79
CA VAL A 220 -21.65 -20.14 20.65
C VAL A 220 -22.59 -21.23 20.12
N PRO A 221 -23.61 -21.66 20.88
CA PRO A 221 -24.50 -22.73 20.47
C PRO A 221 -25.43 -22.29 19.35
N ILE A 222 -25.82 -23.25 18.51
CA ILE A 222 -26.77 -23.13 17.40
C ILE A 222 -27.76 -24.29 17.54
N SER A 223 -29.00 -24.10 17.09
CA SER A 223 -30.02 -25.16 17.08
C SER A 223 -29.51 -26.45 16.41
N GLU A 224 -29.46 -27.55 17.18
CA GLU A 224 -29.05 -28.87 16.68
C GLU A 224 -29.99 -29.36 15.56
N THR A 225 -31.29 -29.04 15.66
CA THR A 225 -32.28 -29.36 14.63
C THR A 225 -31.94 -28.67 13.32
N PHE A 226 -31.59 -27.37 13.35
CA PHE A 226 -31.19 -26.63 12.17
C PHE A 226 -29.93 -27.23 11.52
N VAL A 227 -28.89 -27.49 12.30
CA VAL A 227 -27.64 -28.11 11.82
C VAL A 227 -27.92 -29.47 11.17
N SER A 228 -28.72 -30.33 11.82
CA SER A 228 -29.08 -31.64 11.29
C SER A 228 -29.87 -31.54 9.98
N MET A 229 -30.82 -30.60 9.85
CA MET A 229 -31.59 -30.40 8.63
C MET A 229 -30.72 -29.89 7.47
N VAL A 230 -29.80 -28.95 7.73
CA VAL A 230 -28.83 -28.44 6.75
C VAL A 230 -27.90 -29.57 6.26
N ILE A 231 -27.34 -30.37 7.19
CA ILE A 231 -26.52 -31.54 6.83
C ILE A 231 -27.33 -32.55 6.01
N GLY A 232 -28.60 -32.76 6.36
CA GLY A 232 -29.51 -33.62 5.61
C GLY A 232 -29.66 -33.18 4.16
N ARG A 233 -29.98 -31.90 3.92
CA ARG A 233 -30.12 -31.32 2.58
C ARG A 233 -28.82 -31.33 1.79
N LEU A 234 -27.71 -30.98 2.43
CA LEU A 234 -26.40 -31.07 1.83
C LEU A 234 -26.01 -32.50 1.48
N ARG A 235 -26.62 -33.54 2.05
CA ARG A 235 -26.36 -34.94 1.67
C ARG A 235 -27.27 -35.42 0.55
N SER A 236 -28.55 -35.07 0.56
CA SER A 236 -29.52 -35.59 -0.39
C SER A 236 -29.55 -34.81 -1.72
N ASP A 237 -29.48 -33.48 -1.68
CA ASP A 237 -29.84 -32.63 -2.82
C ASP A 237 -28.59 -32.11 -3.56
N ASP A 238 -28.74 -31.68 -4.83
CA ASP A 238 -27.78 -30.80 -5.53
C ASP A 238 -28.33 -29.38 -5.41
N ILE A 239 -27.89 -28.64 -4.38
CA ILE A 239 -28.57 -27.40 -4.00
C ILE A 239 -28.34 -26.26 -5.00
N TYR A 240 -27.34 -26.37 -5.88
CA TYR A 240 -27.04 -25.40 -6.92
C TYR A 240 -27.39 -25.89 -8.33
N ASN A 241 -27.94 -27.10 -8.48
CA ASN A 241 -28.27 -27.73 -9.76
C ASN A 241 -27.10 -27.78 -10.77
N GLN A 242 -25.86 -27.85 -10.27
CA GLN A 242 -24.63 -27.78 -11.08
C GLN A 242 -24.34 -29.06 -11.85
N VAL A 243 -24.91 -30.21 -11.46
CA VAL A 243 -24.73 -31.49 -12.18
C VAL A 243 -25.21 -31.39 -13.63
N SER A 244 -26.21 -30.55 -13.91
CA SER A 244 -26.70 -30.29 -15.28
C SER A 244 -25.61 -29.71 -16.21
N ALA A 245 -24.70 -28.88 -15.66
CA ALA A 245 -23.59 -28.31 -16.40
C ALA A 245 -22.45 -29.33 -16.65
N TYR A 246 -22.43 -30.45 -15.93
CA TYR A 246 -21.43 -31.52 -15.98
C TYR A 246 -22.08 -32.88 -16.30
N PRO A 247 -22.39 -33.16 -17.57
CA PRO A 247 -23.15 -34.36 -17.95
C PRO A 247 -22.36 -35.68 -17.80
N LEU A 248 -21.02 -35.61 -17.70
CA LEU A 248 -20.18 -36.80 -17.52
C LEU A 248 -20.17 -37.21 -16.04
N PRO A 249 -20.50 -38.47 -15.69
CA PRO A 249 -20.55 -38.93 -14.30
C PRO A 249 -19.23 -38.72 -13.54
N GLU A 250 -18.12 -38.82 -14.26
CA GLU A 250 -16.79 -38.68 -13.70
C GLU A 250 -16.45 -37.23 -13.29
N HIS A 251 -17.28 -36.25 -13.64
CA HIS A 251 -17.13 -34.84 -13.25
C HIS A 251 -17.94 -34.48 -12.00
N ARG A 252 -18.68 -35.44 -11.42
CA ARG A 252 -19.60 -35.22 -10.28
C ARG A 252 -18.91 -34.56 -9.09
N SER A 253 -17.71 -35.01 -8.73
CA SER A 253 -16.94 -34.47 -7.60
C SER A 253 -16.59 -32.99 -7.79
N THR A 254 -16.34 -32.57 -9.04
CA THR A 254 -16.09 -31.17 -9.40
C THR A 254 -17.40 -30.37 -9.41
N ALA A 255 -18.47 -30.91 -9.98
CA ALA A 255 -19.78 -30.26 -10.00
C ALA A 255 -20.34 -29.98 -8.60
N LEU A 256 -20.03 -30.85 -7.63
CA LEU A 256 -20.49 -30.72 -6.25
C LEU A 256 -19.45 -30.08 -5.32
N ALA A 257 -18.35 -29.53 -5.83
CA ALA A 257 -17.22 -29.14 -5.01
C ALA A 257 -17.52 -28.00 -4.01
N THR A 258 -18.33 -27.01 -4.40
CA THR A 258 -18.76 -25.93 -3.50
C THR A 258 -19.61 -26.47 -2.35
N GLN A 259 -20.54 -27.37 -2.66
CA GLN A 259 -21.38 -28.04 -1.66
C GLN A 259 -20.55 -28.94 -0.73
N ALA A 260 -19.55 -29.63 -1.28
CA ALA A 260 -18.60 -30.45 -0.52
C ALA A 260 -17.79 -29.61 0.48
N ALA A 261 -17.33 -28.43 0.07
CA ALA A 261 -16.63 -27.49 0.93
C ALA A 261 -17.52 -26.98 2.08
N MET A 262 -18.79 -26.64 1.80
CA MET A 262 -19.75 -26.26 2.83
C MET A 262 -19.99 -27.37 3.83
N LEU A 263 -20.23 -28.59 3.34
CA LEU A 263 -20.46 -29.76 4.19
C LEU A 263 -19.24 -30.05 5.09
N TYR A 264 -18.02 -29.96 4.56
CA TYR A 264 -16.80 -30.12 5.36
C TYR A 264 -16.75 -29.17 6.56
N VAL A 265 -17.07 -27.89 6.37
CA VAL A 265 -17.08 -26.90 7.46
C VAL A 265 -18.22 -27.17 8.43
N ILE A 266 -19.42 -27.47 7.90
CA ILE A 266 -20.64 -27.64 8.71
C ILE A 266 -20.56 -28.89 9.60
N LEU A 267 -19.84 -29.94 9.18
CA LEU A 267 -19.63 -31.15 9.99
C LEU A 267 -18.96 -30.86 11.36
N TYR A 268 -18.27 -29.73 11.53
CA TYR A 268 -17.70 -29.36 12.83
C TYR A 268 -18.73 -28.81 13.83
N PHE A 269 -19.94 -28.47 13.40
CA PHE A 269 -21.07 -28.16 14.30
C PHE A 269 -21.77 -29.43 14.82
N ASP A 270 -21.58 -30.58 14.16
CA ASP A 270 -22.03 -31.90 14.65
C ASP A 270 -20.88 -32.93 14.60
N PRO A 271 -19.91 -32.84 15.54
CA PRO A 271 -18.73 -33.71 15.55
C PRO A 271 -19.09 -35.18 15.81
N SER A 272 -20.31 -35.48 16.29
CA SER A 272 -20.77 -36.85 16.50
C SER A 272 -20.74 -37.66 15.20
N ILE A 273 -21.04 -37.01 14.06
CA ILE A 273 -20.99 -37.63 12.73
C ILE A 273 -19.57 -38.05 12.38
N LEU A 274 -18.59 -37.17 12.61
CA LEU A 274 -17.17 -37.40 12.31
C LEU A 274 -16.57 -38.53 13.17
N HIS A 275 -16.98 -38.65 14.43
CA HIS A 275 -16.45 -39.67 15.35
C HIS A 275 -17.15 -41.02 15.27
N THR A 276 -18.49 -41.04 15.23
CA THR A 276 -19.27 -42.25 15.55
C THR A 276 -20.13 -42.76 14.39
N GLN A 277 -20.60 -41.90 13.49
CA GLN A 277 -21.62 -42.26 12.48
C GLN A 277 -20.98 -42.75 11.16
N GLN A 278 -20.43 -43.97 11.19
CA GLN A 278 -19.70 -44.55 10.04
C GLN A 278 -20.51 -44.62 8.73
N ALA A 279 -21.80 -44.99 8.80
CA ALA A 279 -22.64 -45.11 7.61
C ALA A 279 -22.85 -43.75 6.91
N LYS A 280 -23.16 -42.70 7.69
CA LYS A 280 -23.31 -41.34 7.13
C LYS A 280 -22.00 -40.83 6.56
N MET A 281 -20.88 -41.03 7.24
CA MET A 281 -19.58 -40.60 6.72
C MET A 281 -19.18 -41.34 5.44
N ARG A 282 -19.48 -42.63 5.31
CA ARG A 282 -19.25 -43.38 4.06
C ARG A 282 -20.05 -42.77 2.91
N GLU A 283 -21.34 -42.52 3.09
CA GLU A 283 -22.18 -41.88 2.07
C GLU A 283 -21.65 -40.50 1.65
N ILE A 284 -21.21 -39.68 2.62
CA ILE A 284 -20.62 -38.36 2.37
C ILE A 284 -19.35 -38.49 1.52
N VAL A 285 -18.44 -39.40 1.89
CA VAL A 285 -17.18 -39.60 1.17
C VAL A 285 -17.43 -40.14 -0.23
N ASP A 286 -18.30 -41.13 -0.39
CA ASP A 286 -18.61 -41.72 -1.70
C ASP A 286 -19.27 -40.70 -2.64
N LYS A 287 -20.11 -39.79 -2.11
CA LYS A 287 -20.76 -38.74 -2.89
C LYS A 287 -19.79 -37.63 -3.30
N TYR A 288 -19.05 -37.07 -2.34
CA TYR A 288 -18.29 -35.82 -2.51
C TYR A 288 -16.78 -35.99 -2.70
N PHE A 289 -16.19 -37.02 -2.09
CA PHE A 289 -14.75 -37.22 -2.02
C PHE A 289 -14.27 -38.59 -2.55
N PRO A 290 -14.81 -39.14 -3.67
CA PRO A 290 -14.33 -40.42 -4.21
C PRO A 290 -12.96 -40.33 -4.88
N ASP A 291 -12.60 -39.15 -5.38
CA ASP A 291 -11.40 -38.84 -6.16
C ASP A 291 -10.72 -37.52 -5.75
N ASN A 292 -11.37 -36.70 -4.92
CA ASN A 292 -10.87 -35.41 -4.42
C ASN A 292 -10.76 -35.44 -2.88
N TRP A 293 -9.55 -35.38 -2.33
CA TRP A 293 -9.32 -35.27 -0.87
C TRP A 293 -8.55 -34.02 -0.47
N VAL A 294 -8.04 -33.26 -1.43
CA VAL A 294 -7.58 -31.89 -1.22
C VAL A 294 -8.65 -30.95 -1.78
N ILE A 295 -9.23 -30.13 -0.90
CA ILE A 295 -10.35 -29.23 -1.23
C ILE A 295 -9.97 -27.79 -0.97
N SER A 296 -10.70 -26.85 -1.59
CA SER A 296 -10.66 -25.44 -1.24
C SER A 296 -11.92 -25.08 -0.48
N ILE A 297 -11.78 -24.59 0.76
CA ILE A 297 -12.94 -24.22 1.57
C ILE A 297 -13.47 -22.86 1.18
N TYR A 298 -12.63 -21.83 1.07
CA TYR A 298 -13.05 -20.47 0.70
C TYR A 298 -11.91 -19.76 -0.02
N MET A 299 -12.15 -19.20 -1.21
CA MET A 299 -11.20 -18.38 -1.98
C MET A 299 -9.74 -18.89 -1.91
N GLY A 300 -9.54 -20.16 -2.28
CA GLY A 300 -8.21 -20.78 -2.37
C GLY A 300 -7.59 -21.26 -1.05
N ILE A 301 -8.27 -21.12 0.10
CA ILE A 301 -7.83 -21.75 1.36
C ILE A 301 -7.93 -23.27 1.20
N THR A 302 -6.79 -23.95 1.10
CA THR A 302 -6.72 -25.40 0.87
C THR A 302 -6.76 -26.19 2.17
N VAL A 303 -7.43 -27.34 2.13
CA VAL A 303 -7.49 -28.30 3.22
C VAL A 303 -7.27 -29.71 2.67
N ASN A 304 -6.37 -30.45 3.30
CA ASN A 304 -6.21 -31.88 3.04
C ASN A 304 -7.04 -32.68 4.05
N LEU A 305 -8.05 -33.38 3.55
CA LEU A 305 -8.97 -34.16 4.39
C LEU A 305 -8.26 -35.29 5.14
N ALA A 306 -7.18 -35.84 4.59
CA ALA A 306 -6.42 -36.90 5.25
C ALA A 306 -5.75 -36.41 6.55
N GLU A 307 -5.41 -35.13 6.62
CA GLU A 307 -4.87 -34.49 7.83
C GLU A 307 -6.00 -33.94 8.72
N ALA A 308 -6.96 -33.25 8.11
CA ALA A 308 -8.08 -32.63 8.83
C ALA A 308 -8.98 -33.67 9.52
N TRP A 309 -9.11 -34.88 8.96
CA TRP A 309 -9.93 -35.95 9.53
C TRP A 309 -9.16 -37.05 10.26
N GLU A 310 -7.84 -36.94 10.38
CA GLU A 310 -7.02 -37.91 11.12
C GLU A 310 -7.51 -38.19 12.56
N PRO A 311 -7.96 -37.21 13.38
CA PRO A 311 -8.46 -37.50 14.73
C PRO A 311 -9.87 -38.12 14.78
N TYR A 312 -10.61 -38.12 13.66
CA TYR A 312 -12.01 -38.53 13.61
C TYR A 312 -12.18 -39.94 13.06
N LYS A 313 -12.50 -40.91 13.92
CA LYS A 313 -12.51 -42.35 13.58
C LYS A 313 -13.44 -42.70 12.41
N ALA A 314 -14.69 -42.24 12.39
CA ALA A 314 -15.63 -42.55 11.32
C ALA A 314 -15.23 -41.89 9.99
N ALA A 315 -14.84 -40.61 10.02
CA ALA A 315 -14.38 -39.88 8.84
C ALA A 315 -13.09 -40.47 8.24
N LYS A 316 -12.08 -40.76 9.08
CA LYS A 316 -10.83 -41.41 8.66
C LYS A 316 -11.08 -42.78 8.03
N THR A 317 -11.98 -43.57 8.61
CA THR A 317 -12.30 -44.91 8.09
C THR A 317 -12.99 -44.83 6.72
N ALA A 318 -13.90 -43.87 6.53
CA ALA A 318 -14.54 -43.65 5.24
C ALA A 318 -13.54 -43.16 4.18
N LEU A 319 -12.66 -42.21 4.52
CA LEU A 319 -11.70 -41.62 3.58
C LEU A 319 -10.57 -42.58 3.17
N ASN A 320 -10.24 -43.59 3.99
CA ASN A 320 -9.18 -44.55 3.65
C ASN A 320 -9.42 -45.30 2.34
N TYR A 321 -10.68 -45.49 1.91
CA TYR A 321 -10.99 -46.10 0.61
C TYR A 321 -10.58 -45.20 -0.56
N THR A 322 -10.80 -43.88 -0.43
CA THR A 322 -10.35 -42.88 -1.41
C THR A 322 -8.83 -42.81 -1.47
N LEU A 323 -8.16 -42.87 -0.31
CA LEU A 323 -6.70 -42.77 -0.17
C LEU A 323 -5.97 -44.10 -0.44
N ASP A 324 -6.66 -45.11 -0.96
CA ASP A 324 -6.01 -46.36 -1.36
C ASP A 324 -5.04 -46.12 -2.53
N LEU A 325 -3.86 -46.72 -2.46
CA LEU A 325 -2.78 -46.49 -3.43
C LEU A 325 -3.17 -46.89 -4.86
N SER A 326 -4.08 -47.86 -5.04
CA SER A 326 -4.58 -48.22 -6.37
C SER A 326 -5.48 -47.13 -6.95
N ASN A 327 -6.38 -46.57 -6.13
CA ASN A 327 -7.26 -45.48 -6.54
C ASN A 327 -6.45 -44.20 -6.84
N VAL A 328 -5.51 -43.85 -5.96
CA VAL A 328 -4.61 -42.69 -6.17
C VAL A 328 -3.88 -42.82 -7.51
N LYS A 329 -3.32 -44.00 -7.81
CA LYS A 329 -2.64 -44.27 -9.08
C LYS A 329 -3.57 -44.15 -10.28
N GLU A 330 -4.77 -44.72 -10.18
CA GLU A 330 -5.78 -44.68 -11.23
C GLU A 330 -6.18 -43.24 -11.56
N GLN A 331 -6.52 -42.43 -10.55
CA GLN A 331 -6.90 -41.03 -10.75
C GLN A 331 -5.73 -40.21 -11.31
N ALA A 332 -4.52 -40.35 -10.75
CA ALA A 332 -3.35 -39.63 -11.23
C ALA A 332 -3.03 -39.95 -12.71
N SER A 333 -3.08 -41.23 -13.09
CA SER A 333 -2.86 -41.69 -14.47
C SER A 333 -3.95 -41.18 -15.42
N ARG A 334 -5.21 -41.16 -14.96
CA ARG A 334 -6.35 -40.65 -15.72
C ARG A 334 -6.19 -39.15 -16.01
N TYR A 335 -5.86 -38.34 -15.01
CA TYR A 335 -5.66 -36.90 -15.21
C TYR A 335 -4.43 -36.59 -16.09
N ALA A 336 -3.38 -37.42 -16.05
CA ALA A 336 -2.27 -37.30 -17.01
C ALA A 336 -2.75 -37.49 -18.47
N ALA A 337 -3.49 -38.57 -18.73
CA ALA A 337 -4.00 -38.89 -20.07
C ALA A 337 -4.99 -37.83 -20.58
N VAL A 338 -5.88 -37.35 -19.71
CA VAL A 338 -6.81 -36.25 -20.03
C VAL A 338 -6.04 -34.98 -20.35
N SER A 339 -5.08 -34.59 -19.50
CA SER A 339 -4.26 -33.38 -19.67
C SER A 339 -3.53 -33.36 -21.02
N GLU A 340 -2.92 -34.48 -21.43
CA GLU A 340 -2.21 -34.58 -22.72
C GLU A 340 -3.16 -34.44 -23.92
N ARG A 341 -4.32 -35.10 -23.85
CA ARG A 341 -5.37 -35.02 -24.87
C ARG A 341 -5.90 -33.60 -25.03
N VAL A 342 -6.33 -32.97 -23.92
CA VAL A 342 -6.95 -31.65 -23.97
C VAL A 342 -5.96 -30.56 -24.32
N HIS A 343 -4.70 -30.67 -23.87
CA HIS A 343 -3.65 -29.73 -24.23
C HIS A 343 -3.47 -29.65 -25.75
N THR A 344 -3.43 -30.81 -26.42
CA THR A 344 -3.32 -30.90 -27.88
C THR A 344 -4.55 -30.33 -28.59
N GLN A 345 -5.76 -30.63 -28.09
CA GLN A 345 -7.02 -30.14 -28.67
C GLN A 345 -7.15 -28.62 -28.56
N VAL A 346 -6.86 -28.04 -27.39
CA VAL A 346 -6.93 -26.60 -27.17
C VAL A 346 -5.93 -25.87 -28.07
N GLN A 347 -4.70 -26.37 -28.19
CA GLN A 347 -3.72 -25.79 -29.12
C GLN A 347 -4.18 -25.82 -30.58
N GLN A 348 -4.87 -26.87 -31.01
CA GLN A 348 -5.45 -26.94 -32.35
C GLN A 348 -6.55 -25.89 -32.56
N PHE A 349 -7.44 -25.71 -31.58
CA PHE A 349 -8.50 -24.69 -31.65
C PHE A 349 -7.94 -23.27 -31.61
N LEU A 350 -6.87 -23.03 -30.87
CA LEU A 350 -6.21 -21.73 -30.79
C LEU A 350 -5.35 -21.38 -32.02
N LYS A 351 -5.18 -22.28 -32.99
CA LYS A 351 -4.52 -21.92 -34.25
C LYS A 351 -5.31 -20.84 -34.98
N GLU A 352 -4.57 -19.87 -35.51
CA GLU A 352 -5.16 -18.73 -36.22
C GLU A 352 -6.09 -19.19 -37.35
N GLY A 353 -7.28 -18.61 -37.40
CA GLY A 353 -8.30 -18.93 -38.41
C GLY A 353 -9.11 -20.20 -38.18
N CYS A 354 -8.88 -20.97 -37.10
CA CYS A 354 -9.67 -22.15 -36.77
C CYS A 354 -11.03 -21.80 -36.15
N LEU A 355 -11.04 -21.05 -35.04
CA LEU A 355 -12.27 -20.60 -34.37
C LEU A 355 -12.97 -19.49 -35.18
N ARG A 356 -13.85 -19.90 -36.09
CA ARG A 356 -14.77 -19.04 -36.84
C ARG A 356 -16.19 -19.24 -36.37
N GLU A 357 -17.05 -18.25 -36.58
CA GLU A 357 -18.47 -18.26 -36.15
C GLU A 357 -19.19 -19.55 -36.58
N GLU A 358 -19.04 -19.96 -37.84
CA GLU A 358 -19.67 -21.18 -38.39
C GLU A 358 -19.19 -22.46 -37.68
N LEU A 359 -17.88 -22.60 -37.46
CA LEU A 359 -17.32 -23.78 -36.78
C LEU A 359 -17.83 -23.88 -35.34
N VAL A 360 -17.92 -22.74 -34.64
CA VAL A 360 -18.40 -22.68 -33.26
C VAL A 360 -19.85 -23.14 -33.17
N LEU A 361 -20.72 -22.62 -34.04
CA LEU A 361 -22.16 -22.97 -34.06
C LEU A 361 -22.39 -24.44 -34.41
N ASP A 362 -21.58 -25.01 -35.30
CA ASP A 362 -21.70 -26.43 -35.69
C ASP A 362 -21.12 -27.40 -34.63
N ASN A 363 -20.25 -26.93 -33.72
CA ASN A 363 -19.50 -27.79 -32.80
C ASN A 363 -19.65 -27.42 -31.31
N ILE A 364 -20.73 -26.74 -30.91
CA ILE A 364 -20.96 -26.30 -29.52
C ILE A 364 -20.73 -27.44 -28.49
N PRO A 365 -21.31 -28.66 -28.64
CA PRO A 365 -21.12 -29.72 -27.65
C PRO A 365 -19.66 -30.16 -27.51
N LYS A 366 -18.93 -30.21 -28.63
CA LYS A 366 -17.51 -30.60 -28.68
C LYS A 366 -16.63 -29.58 -27.96
N LEU A 367 -16.87 -28.28 -28.21
CA LEU A 367 -16.11 -27.19 -27.59
C LEU A 367 -16.39 -27.12 -26.08
N LEU A 368 -17.64 -27.28 -25.65
CA LEU A 368 -18.00 -27.29 -24.23
C LEU A 368 -17.43 -28.51 -23.50
N ASN A 369 -17.42 -29.70 -24.12
CA ASN A 369 -16.80 -30.88 -23.51
C ASN A 369 -15.29 -30.70 -23.33
N CYS A 370 -14.60 -30.12 -24.32
CA CYS A 370 -13.19 -29.77 -24.20
C CYS A 370 -12.96 -28.81 -23.02
N LEU A 371 -13.76 -27.75 -22.89
CA LEU A 371 -13.66 -26.80 -21.76
C LEU A 371 -13.90 -27.46 -20.40
N ARG A 372 -14.86 -28.37 -20.30
CA ARG A 372 -15.12 -29.15 -19.07
C ARG A 372 -13.91 -29.97 -18.68
N ASP A 373 -13.41 -30.79 -19.61
CA ASP A 373 -12.25 -31.65 -19.35
C ASP A 373 -11.02 -30.84 -18.95
N CYS A 374 -10.79 -29.68 -19.59
CA CYS A 374 -9.71 -28.77 -19.22
C CYS A 374 -9.83 -28.26 -17.78
N ASN A 375 -10.98 -27.67 -17.42
CA ASN A 375 -11.15 -27.07 -16.09
C ASN A 375 -11.17 -28.13 -14.98
N VAL A 376 -11.76 -29.31 -15.22
CA VAL A 376 -11.76 -30.44 -14.28
C VAL A 376 -10.33 -30.94 -14.05
N ALA A 377 -9.54 -31.13 -15.12
CA ALA A 377 -8.15 -31.57 -15.00
C ALA A 377 -7.26 -30.52 -14.30
N ILE A 378 -7.39 -29.24 -14.67
CA ILE A 378 -6.65 -28.15 -14.02
C ILE A 378 -6.98 -28.09 -12.53
N ARG A 379 -8.27 -28.18 -12.15
CA ARG A 379 -8.69 -28.14 -10.75
C ARG A 379 -8.07 -29.27 -9.95
N TRP A 380 -8.19 -30.50 -10.43
CA TRP A 380 -7.68 -31.67 -9.72
C TRP A 380 -6.16 -31.59 -9.56
N LEU A 381 -5.43 -31.30 -10.64
CA LEU A 381 -3.97 -31.21 -10.64
C LEU A 381 -3.48 -30.07 -9.74
N MET A 382 -4.07 -28.87 -9.81
CA MET A 382 -3.65 -27.74 -8.96
C MET A 382 -3.84 -28.03 -7.47
N LEU A 383 -4.97 -28.64 -7.08
CA LEU A 383 -5.23 -28.97 -5.68
C LEU A 383 -4.31 -30.08 -5.17
N HIS A 384 -4.19 -31.20 -5.90
CA HIS A 384 -3.48 -32.38 -5.42
C HIS A 384 -1.96 -32.30 -5.55
N THR A 385 -1.44 -31.32 -6.29
CA THR A 385 0.01 -31.08 -6.41
C THR A 385 0.51 -29.88 -5.59
N ALA A 386 -0.40 -29.12 -4.96
CA ALA A 386 -0.05 -27.96 -4.15
C ALA A 386 0.89 -28.30 -2.99
N ASP A 387 1.86 -27.43 -2.72
CA ASP A 387 2.76 -27.55 -1.56
C ASP A 387 2.07 -27.24 -0.24
N THR A 388 1.10 -26.33 -0.25
CA THR A 388 0.30 -25.97 0.93
C THR A 388 -0.65 -27.09 1.38
N ALA A 389 -0.91 -28.08 0.52
CA ALA A 389 -1.85 -29.17 0.79
C ALA A 389 -1.24 -30.35 1.58
N CYS A 390 0.04 -30.31 1.95
CA CYS A 390 0.67 -31.45 2.62
C CYS A 390 1.66 -30.97 3.68
N ASP A 391 1.43 -31.31 4.95
CA ASP A 391 2.44 -31.12 6.00
C ASP A 391 3.70 -31.94 5.63
N PRO A 392 4.85 -31.30 5.40
CA PRO A 392 6.08 -32.00 5.06
C PRO A 392 6.43 -33.04 6.13
N ASN A 393 6.04 -32.90 7.39
CA ASN A 393 6.40 -33.85 8.45
C ASN A 393 5.63 -35.18 8.40
N ASN A 394 4.54 -35.27 7.63
CA ASN A 394 3.73 -36.48 7.54
C ASN A 394 4.21 -37.43 6.41
N LYS A 395 4.91 -38.51 6.79
CA LYS A 395 5.48 -39.49 5.83
C LYS A 395 4.44 -40.10 4.88
N ARG A 396 3.23 -40.43 5.37
CA ARG A 396 2.18 -41.07 4.55
C ARG A 396 1.67 -40.12 3.46
N LEU A 397 1.39 -38.87 3.82
CA LEU A 397 0.91 -37.86 2.88
C LEU A 397 1.98 -37.49 1.86
N ARG A 398 3.25 -37.48 2.28
CA ARG A 398 4.38 -37.28 1.37
C ARG A 398 4.47 -38.39 0.32
N GLN A 399 4.35 -39.65 0.73
CA GLN A 399 4.33 -40.79 -0.21
C GLN A 399 3.18 -40.70 -1.21
N ILE A 400 1.97 -40.35 -0.75
CA ILE A 400 0.81 -40.16 -1.62
C ILE A 400 1.08 -39.02 -2.62
N LYS A 401 1.62 -37.89 -2.16
CA LYS A 401 1.97 -36.77 -3.03
C LYS A 401 3.04 -37.14 -4.05
N ASP A 402 4.13 -37.79 -3.64
CA ASP A 402 5.21 -38.24 -4.52
C ASP A 402 4.69 -39.21 -5.59
N GLN A 403 3.77 -40.09 -5.20
CA GLN A 403 3.09 -40.99 -6.13
C GLN A 403 2.23 -40.20 -7.13
N ILE A 404 1.41 -39.23 -6.69
CA ILE A 404 0.62 -38.38 -7.58
C ILE A 404 1.53 -37.67 -8.58
N LEU A 405 2.62 -37.06 -8.12
CA LEU A 405 3.56 -36.34 -8.98
C LEU A 405 4.17 -37.26 -10.06
N THR A 406 4.49 -38.49 -9.68
CA THR A 406 5.08 -39.49 -10.58
C THR A 406 4.05 -40.03 -11.57
N ASP A 407 2.92 -40.53 -11.10
CA ASP A 407 1.89 -41.19 -11.90
C ASP A 407 1.13 -40.18 -12.79
N SER A 408 1.00 -38.91 -12.36
CA SER A 408 0.42 -37.84 -13.18
C SER A 408 1.39 -37.23 -14.19
N ARG A 409 2.68 -37.65 -14.18
CA ARG A 409 3.77 -37.05 -14.97
C ARG A 409 3.83 -35.53 -14.81
N TYR A 410 3.68 -35.07 -13.57
CA TYR A 410 3.47 -33.66 -13.29
C TYR A 410 4.63 -32.79 -13.77
N ASN A 411 4.29 -31.72 -14.49
CA ASN A 411 5.22 -30.66 -14.84
C ASN A 411 4.50 -29.31 -14.69
N SER A 412 4.99 -28.48 -13.77
CA SER A 412 4.40 -27.18 -13.45
C SER A 412 4.34 -26.22 -14.65
N ARG A 413 5.31 -26.28 -15.57
CA ARG A 413 5.31 -25.46 -16.80
C ARG A 413 4.24 -25.93 -17.78
N ILE A 414 4.01 -27.23 -17.91
CA ILE A 414 2.99 -27.79 -18.80
C ILE A 414 1.59 -27.49 -18.24
N LEU A 415 1.38 -27.68 -16.93
CA LEU A 415 0.12 -27.32 -16.28
C LEU A 415 -0.19 -25.83 -16.43
N PHE A 416 0.83 -24.98 -16.22
CA PHE A 416 0.69 -23.54 -16.44
C PHE A 416 0.33 -23.21 -17.90
N GLN A 417 0.99 -23.84 -18.87
CA GLN A 417 0.68 -23.66 -20.28
C GLN A 417 -0.76 -24.11 -20.62
N LEU A 418 -1.21 -25.23 -20.06
CA LEU A 418 -2.60 -25.69 -20.20
C LEU A 418 -3.59 -24.68 -19.61
N LEU A 419 -3.32 -24.13 -18.43
CA LEU A 419 -4.13 -23.07 -17.83
C LEU A 419 -4.19 -21.82 -18.72
N LEU A 420 -3.05 -21.38 -19.23
CA LEU A 420 -2.93 -20.21 -20.11
C LEU A 420 -3.75 -20.40 -21.40
N ASP A 421 -3.55 -21.54 -22.07
CA ASP A 421 -4.23 -21.86 -23.32
C ASP A 421 -5.74 -22.07 -23.07
N THR A 422 -6.13 -22.71 -21.98
CA THR A 422 -7.55 -22.87 -21.60
C THR A 422 -8.21 -21.53 -21.34
N ALA A 423 -7.57 -20.64 -20.59
CA ALA A 423 -8.10 -19.30 -20.31
C ALA A 423 -8.25 -18.47 -21.60
N GLN A 424 -7.29 -18.56 -22.51
CA GLN A 424 -7.37 -17.90 -23.82
C GLN A 424 -8.51 -18.47 -24.67
N PHE A 425 -8.65 -19.79 -24.72
CA PHE A 425 -9.71 -20.47 -25.47
C PHE A 425 -11.09 -20.11 -24.92
N GLU A 426 -11.26 -20.14 -23.61
CA GLU A 426 -12.49 -19.73 -22.93
C GLU A 426 -12.83 -18.26 -23.20
N PHE A 427 -11.84 -17.36 -23.12
CA PHE A 427 -12.03 -15.94 -23.39
C PHE A 427 -12.51 -15.67 -24.82
N ILE A 428 -11.82 -16.24 -25.82
CA ILE A 428 -12.20 -16.09 -27.24
C ILE A 428 -13.62 -16.61 -27.46
N LEU A 429 -13.93 -17.79 -26.95
CA LEU A 429 -15.23 -18.43 -27.17
C LEU A 429 -16.36 -17.65 -26.47
N LYS A 430 -16.15 -17.15 -25.24
CA LYS A 430 -17.11 -16.28 -24.54
C LYS A 430 -17.38 -14.99 -25.30
N GLU A 431 -16.35 -14.32 -25.81
CA GLU A 431 -16.52 -13.07 -26.57
C GLU A 431 -17.25 -13.31 -27.90
N MET A 432 -16.94 -14.41 -28.61
CA MET A 432 -17.69 -14.80 -29.80
C MET A 432 -19.17 -15.04 -29.49
N PHE A 433 -19.50 -15.78 -28.41
CA PHE A 433 -20.90 -16.02 -28.03
C PHE A 433 -21.64 -14.76 -27.59
N LYS A 434 -20.99 -13.85 -26.84
CA LYS A 434 -21.59 -12.56 -26.49
C LYS A 434 -21.90 -11.73 -27.72
N GLN A 435 -20.96 -11.64 -28.66
CA GLN A 435 -21.17 -10.93 -29.92
C GLN A 435 -22.33 -11.56 -30.70
N MET A 436 -22.31 -12.88 -30.89
CA MET A 436 -23.37 -13.63 -31.57
C MET A 436 -24.74 -13.44 -30.93
N LEU A 437 -24.84 -13.39 -29.59
CA LEU A 437 -26.08 -13.13 -28.87
C LEU A 437 -26.56 -11.68 -29.08
N SER A 438 -25.67 -10.70 -29.02
CA SER A 438 -26.02 -9.29 -29.22
C SER A 438 -26.49 -8.98 -30.65
N GLU A 439 -25.94 -9.68 -31.63
CA GLU A 439 -26.27 -9.53 -33.06
C GLU A 439 -27.39 -10.50 -33.51
N LYS A 440 -27.85 -11.40 -32.63
CA LYS A 440 -28.72 -12.54 -32.96
C LYS A 440 -29.97 -12.12 -33.73
N GLN A 441 -30.72 -11.15 -33.21
CA GLN A 441 -31.97 -10.71 -33.82
C GLN A 441 -31.73 -9.99 -35.14
N ALA A 442 -30.74 -9.09 -35.20
CA ALA A 442 -30.40 -8.34 -36.40
C ALA A 442 -29.93 -9.24 -37.55
N LYS A 443 -29.06 -10.21 -37.28
CA LYS A 443 -28.60 -11.20 -38.28
C LYS A 443 -29.75 -12.06 -38.78
N TRP A 444 -30.63 -12.52 -37.88
CA TRP A 444 -31.77 -13.36 -38.26
C TRP A 444 -32.73 -12.64 -39.20
N GLU A 445 -33.09 -11.39 -38.90
CA GLU A 445 -33.94 -10.57 -39.78
C GLU A 445 -33.26 -10.25 -41.12
N ASN A 446 -31.94 -10.01 -41.11
CA ASN A 446 -31.18 -9.78 -42.34
C ASN A 446 -31.19 -11.02 -43.26
N TYR A 447 -30.94 -12.22 -42.72
CA TYR A 447 -31.01 -13.46 -43.51
C TYR A 447 -32.42 -13.77 -44.01
N LYS A 448 -33.44 -13.47 -43.20
CA LYS A 448 -34.85 -13.59 -43.58
C LYS A 448 -35.19 -12.67 -44.76
N LYS A 449 -34.71 -11.42 -44.71
CA LYS A 449 -34.88 -10.43 -45.79
C LYS A 449 -34.16 -10.87 -47.07
N GLU A 450 -32.86 -11.16 -46.99
CA GLU A 450 -32.06 -11.60 -48.14
C GLU A 450 -32.64 -12.88 -48.77
N GLY A 451 -33.00 -13.89 -47.97
CA GLY A 451 -33.62 -15.12 -48.46
C GLY A 451 -34.97 -14.87 -49.17
N SER A 452 -35.79 -13.96 -48.65
CA SER A 452 -37.06 -13.58 -49.31
C SER A 452 -36.85 -12.77 -50.59
N GLU A 453 -35.91 -11.84 -50.60
CA GLU A 453 -35.57 -11.02 -51.77
C GLU A 453 -35.05 -11.90 -52.91
N ARG A 454 -34.18 -12.88 -52.63
CA ARG A 454 -33.70 -13.85 -53.64
C ARG A 454 -34.83 -14.68 -54.25
N MET A 455 -35.82 -15.08 -53.45
CA MET A 455 -37.02 -15.77 -53.96
C MET A 455 -37.93 -14.86 -54.78
N THR A 456 -38.05 -13.58 -54.40
CA THR A 456 -38.79 -12.57 -55.17
C THR A 456 -38.11 -12.31 -56.51
N GLU A 457 -36.78 -12.19 -56.53
CA GLU A 457 -36.01 -12.02 -57.75
C GLU A 457 -36.11 -13.24 -58.68
N LEU A 458 -36.04 -14.47 -58.15
CA LEU A 458 -36.30 -15.66 -58.96
C LEU A 458 -37.73 -15.65 -59.54
N ALA A 459 -38.73 -15.23 -58.77
CA ALA A 459 -40.09 -15.11 -59.28
C ALA A 459 -40.20 -14.09 -60.43
N ASP A 460 -39.49 -12.97 -60.36
CA ASP A 460 -39.48 -11.93 -61.42
C ASP A 460 -38.71 -12.36 -62.68
N VAL A 461 -37.77 -13.30 -62.53
CA VAL A 461 -37.06 -13.94 -63.65
C VAL A 461 -38.01 -14.88 -64.40
N PHE A 462 -38.75 -15.73 -63.69
CA PHE A 462 -39.74 -16.64 -64.30
C PHE A 462 -41.02 -15.93 -64.78
N SER A 463 -41.27 -14.68 -64.37
CA SER A 463 -42.36 -13.85 -64.89
C SER A 463 -42.05 -13.22 -66.25
N GLY A 464 -40.78 -13.23 -66.68
CA GLY A 464 -40.30 -12.59 -67.92
C GLY A 464 -40.03 -11.09 -67.80
N VAL A 465 -40.00 -10.52 -66.59
CA VAL A 465 -39.78 -9.08 -66.34
C VAL A 465 -38.28 -8.74 -66.29
N LYS A 466 -37.46 -9.64 -65.73
CA LYS A 466 -35.99 -9.58 -65.76
C LYS A 466 -35.45 -10.72 -66.65
N PRO A 467 -35.00 -10.45 -67.89
CA PRO A 467 -34.58 -11.52 -68.79
C PRO A 467 -33.22 -12.10 -68.38
N LEU A 468 -33.21 -13.35 -67.90
CA LEU A 468 -32.00 -14.18 -67.84
C LEU A 468 -31.87 -14.99 -69.13
N THR A 469 -30.64 -15.11 -69.64
CA THR A 469 -30.34 -15.90 -70.82
C THR A 469 -30.74 -17.37 -70.60
N ARG A 470 -31.58 -17.93 -71.49
CA ARG A 470 -32.03 -19.34 -71.46
C ARG A 470 -33.00 -19.71 -70.33
N VAL A 471 -33.79 -18.77 -69.81
CA VAL A 471 -34.93 -19.06 -68.91
C VAL A 471 -36.24 -18.70 -69.60
N GLU A 472 -37.14 -19.68 -69.74
CA GLU A 472 -38.49 -19.45 -70.30
C GLU A 472 -39.46 -19.01 -69.20
N LYS A 473 -40.44 -18.18 -69.57
CA LYS A 473 -41.51 -17.73 -68.66
C LYS A 473 -42.30 -18.94 -68.15
N ASN A 474 -42.44 -19.08 -66.84
CA ASN A 474 -43.20 -20.16 -66.20
C ASN A 474 -44.06 -19.59 -65.05
N GLU A 475 -45.36 -19.49 -65.28
CA GLU A 475 -46.30 -18.88 -64.32
C GLU A 475 -46.47 -19.72 -63.04
N ASN A 476 -46.32 -21.05 -63.12
CA ASN A 476 -46.41 -21.94 -61.97
C ASN A 476 -45.20 -21.76 -61.03
N LEU A 477 -43.98 -21.70 -61.59
CA LEU A 477 -42.77 -21.45 -60.80
C LEU A 477 -42.75 -20.02 -60.23
N GLN A 478 -43.21 -19.02 -61.00
CA GLN A 478 -43.39 -17.65 -60.51
C GLN A 478 -44.30 -17.60 -59.27
N ALA A 479 -45.47 -18.22 -59.33
CA ALA A 479 -46.40 -18.25 -58.22
C ALA A 479 -45.82 -19.00 -57.01
N TRP A 480 -45.11 -20.10 -57.25
CA TRP A 480 -44.45 -20.89 -56.21
C TRP A 480 -43.35 -20.11 -55.49
N PHE A 481 -42.43 -19.47 -56.21
CA PHE A 481 -41.36 -18.67 -55.60
C PHE A 481 -41.89 -17.45 -54.83
N ARG A 482 -42.98 -16.81 -55.29
CA ARG A 482 -43.67 -15.75 -54.52
C ARG A 482 -44.27 -16.26 -53.23
N GLU A 483 -44.87 -17.45 -53.26
CA GLU A 483 -45.43 -18.07 -52.06
C GLU A 483 -44.33 -18.47 -51.07
N ILE A 484 -43.22 -19.03 -51.54
CA ILE A 484 -42.05 -19.33 -50.68
C ILE A 484 -41.47 -18.05 -50.08
N SER A 485 -41.31 -16.97 -50.86
CA SER A 485 -40.90 -15.66 -50.33
C SER A 485 -41.83 -15.18 -49.21
N LYS A 486 -43.15 -15.25 -49.41
CA LYS A 486 -44.15 -14.88 -48.40
C LYS A 486 -44.06 -15.77 -47.16
N GLN A 487 -43.81 -17.07 -47.34
CA GLN A 487 -43.63 -18.01 -46.23
C GLN A 487 -42.35 -17.72 -45.44
N ILE A 488 -41.24 -17.38 -46.09
CA ILE A 488 -40.00 -16.90 -45.44
C ILE A 488 -40.28 -15.63 -44.64
N MET A 489 -41.01 -14.66 -45.23
CA MET A 489 -41.39 -13.42 -44.54
C MET A 489 -42.32 -13.63 -43.35
N SER A 490 -43.14 -14.69 -43.37
CA SER A 490 -44.05 -15.05 -42.28
C SER A 490 -43.37 -15.72 -41.08
N LEU A 491 -42.07 -16.06 -41.18
CA LEU A 491 -41.34 -16.64 -40.05
C LEU A 491 -41.26 -15.62 -38.91
N ASN A 492 -41.57 -16.04 -37.69
CA ASN A 492 -41.52 -15.18 -36.50
C ASN A 492 -40.30 -15.53 -35.64
N TYR A 493 -39.53 -14.53 -35.23
CA TYR A 493 -38.39 -14.68 -34.33
C TYR A 493 -38.82 -15.17 -32.94
N ASP A 494 -39.95 -14.66 -32.42
CA ASP A 494 -40.40 -14.93 -31.04
C ASP A 494 -40.83 -16.39 -30.83
N ASP A 495 -41.30 -17.05 -31.89
CA ASP A 495 -41.63 -18.48 -31.89
C ASP A 495 -40.51 -19.30 -32.54
N SER A 496 -39.38 -19.36 -31.84
CA SER A 496 -38.15 -20.00 -32.32
C SER A 496 -38.32 -21.47 -32.74
N THR A 497 -39.23 -22.19 -32.08
CA THR A 497 -39.45 -23.62 -32.33
C THR A 497 -40.30 -23.85 -33.57
N ALA A 498 -41.40 -23.10 -33.74
CA ALA A 498 -42.23 -23.20 -34.94
C ALA A 498 -41.49 -22.65 -36.17
N ALA A 499 -40.79 -21.52 -36.02
CA ALA A 499 -39.97 -20.94 -37.08
C ALA A 499 -38.87 -21.90 -37.53
N GLY A 500 -38.19 -22.58 -36.60
CA GLY A 500 -37.18 -23.59 -36.93
C GLY A 500 -37.76 -24.74 -37.77
N ARG A 501 -38.88 -25.33 -37.36
CA ARG A 501 -39.53 -26.43 -38.10
C ARG A 501 -39.98 -26.01 -39.50
N LYS A 502 -40.61 -24.83 -39.61
CA LYS A 502 -41.07 -24.29 -40.90
C LYS A 502 -39.89 -23.96 -41.83
N THR A 503 -38.78 -23.49 -41.29
CA THR A 503 -37.56 -23.23 -42.06
C THR A 503 -36.97 -24.52 -42.65
N VAL A 504 -36.97 -25.63 -41.90
CA VAL A 504 -36.53 -26.94 -42.41
C VAL A 504 -37.43 -27.42 -43.57
N GLN A 505 -38.75 -27.26 -43.44
CA GLN A 505 -39.69 -27.59 -44.51
C GLN A 505 -39.44 -26.76 -45.78
N LEU A 506 -39.12 -25.48 -45.64
CA LEU A 506 -38.79 -24.59 -46.77
C LEU A 506 -37.47 -25.00 -47.44
N ILE A 507 -36.46 -25.43 -46.68
CA ILE A 507 -35.20 -25.94 -47.24
C ILE A 507 -35.45 -27.20 -48.07
N GLN A 508 -36.21 -28.16 -47.51
CA GLN A 508 -36.57 -29.40 -48.20
C GLN A 508 -37.35 -29.11 -49.50
N ALA A 509 -38.30 -28.18 -49.44
CA ALA A 509 -39.07 -27.77 -50.62
C ALA A 509 -38.19 -27.12 -51.72
N LEU A 510 -37.15 -26.37 -51.33
CA LEU A 510 -36.19 -25.79 -52.27
C LEU A 510 -35.25 -26.84 -52.90
N GLU A 511 -34.89 -27.89 -52.14
CA GLU A 511 -34.14 -29.04 -52.66
C GLU A 511 -34.97 -29.83 -53.69
N GLU A 512 -36.22 -30.16 -53.35
CA GLU A 512 -37.11 -30.91 -54.23
C GLU A 512 -37.40 -30.14 -55.54
N VAL A 513 -37.63 -28.83 -55.47
CA VAL A 513 -37.87 -28.02 -56.68
C VAL A 513 -36.64 -27.93 -57.59
N GLN A 514 -35.44 -27.97 -57.02
CA GLN A 514 -34.21 -28.01 -57.82
C GLN A 514 -34.14 -29.30 -58.66
N GLU A 515 -34.48 -30.45 -58.07
CA GLU A 515 -34.42 -31.77 -58.71
C GLU A 515 -35.56 -32.03 -59.72
N PHE A 516 -36.80 -31.62 -59.41
CA PHE A 516 -37.98 -31.96 -60.23
C PHE A 516 -38.14 -31.16 -61.53
N HIS A 517 -37.50 -29.99 -61.66
CA HIS A 517 -37.73 -29.05 -62.77
C HIS A 517 -36.53 -28.86 -63.72
N GLN A 518 -35.49 -29.70 -63.64
CA GLN A 518 -34.25 -29.55 -64.42
C GLN A 518 -33.60 -28.16 -64.28
N LEU A 519 -33.83 -27.48 -63.14
CA LEU A 519 -33.29 -26.15 -62.83
C LEU A 519 -31.75 -26.19 -62.66
N ASP A 520 -31.19 -27.38 -62.49
CA ASP A 520 -29.76 -27.69 -62.53
C ASP A 520 -29.06 -27.25 -63.83
N SER A 521 -29.82 -27.06 -64.91
CA SER A 521 -29.29 -26.58 -66.19
C SER A 521 -28.91 -25.10 -66.18
N ASN A 522 -29.42 -24.31 -65.23
CA ASN A 522 -29.14 -22.88 -65.11
C ASN A 522 -28.33 -22.55 -63.84
N LEU A 523 -27.05 -22.25 -64.04
CA LEU A 523 -26.10 -21.94 -62.97
C LEU A 523 -26.57 -20.79 -62.06
N GLN A 524 -27.19 -19.75 -62.61
CA GLN A 524 -27.66 -18.60 -61.82
C GLN A 524 -28.86 -18.99 -60.96
N VAL A 525 -29.82 -19.74 -61.47
CA VAL A 525 -30.96 -20.22 -60.66
C VAL A 525 -30.49 -21.16 -59.55
N CYS A 526 -29.56 -22.08 -59.87
CA CYS A 526 -28.94 -22.95 -58.87
C CYS A 526 -28.24 -22.16 -57.76
N GLN A 527 -27.54 -21.09 -58.11
CA GLN A 527 -26.84 -20.25 -57.15
C GLN A 527 -27.82 -19.51 -56.24
N PHE A 528 -28.91 -18.94 -56.76
CA PHE A 528 -29.93 -18.29 -55.93
C PHE A 528 -30.66 -19.26 -55.00
N LEU A 529 -30.94 -20.49 -55.45
CA LEU A 529 -31.50 -21.55 -54.60
C LEU A 529 -30.52 -21.98 -53.52
N ALA A 530 -29.23 -22.13 -53.87
CA ALA A 530 -28.17 -22.45 -52.92
C ALA A 530 -27.97 -21.33 -51.88
N ASP A 531 -27.95 -20.06 -52.30
CA ASP A 531 -27.83 -18.89 -51.41
C ASP A 531 -29.04 -18.78 -50.48
N THR A 532 -30.25 -19.04 -50.99
CA THR A 532 -31.47 -19.01 -50.17
C THR A 532 -31.47 -20.13 -49.14
N ARG A 533 -31.13 -21.37 -49.52
CA ARG A 533 -30.94 -22.47 -48.56
C ARG A 533 -29.87 -22.12 -47.54
N LYS A 534 -28.76 -21.51 -47.96
CA LYS A 534 -27.69 -21.05 -47.06
C LYS A 534 -28.22 -20.03 -46.06
N PHE A 535 -29.01 -19.03 -46.47
CA PHE A 535 -29.63 -18.08 -45.56
C PHE A 535 -30.60 -18.75 -44.58
N LEU A 536 -31.44 -19.68 -45.04
CA LEU A 536 -32.35 -20.44 -44.18
C LEU A 536 -31.60 -21.33 -43.17
N HIS A 537 -30.50 -21.98 -43.57
CA HIS A 537 -29.63 -22.72 -42.66
C HIS A 537 -28.99 -21.79 -41.61
N GLN A 538 -28.52 -20.60 -42.01
CA GLN A 538 -27.97 -19.61 -41.08
C GLN A 538 -29.04 -19.06 -40.13
N MET A 539 -30.30 -18.91 -40.57
CA MET A 539 -31.41 -18.56 -39.68
C MET A 539 -31.63 -19.62 -38.58
N ILE A 540 -31.59 -20.92 -38.93
CA ILE A 540 -31.70 -22.02 -37.94
C ILE A 540 -30.52 -21.99 -36.97
N ARG A 541 -29.29 -21.82 -37.47
CA ARG A 541 -28.09 -21.72 -36.62
C ARG A 541 -28.19 -20.55 -35.65
N THR A 542 -28.60 -19.39 -36.14
CA THR A 542 -28.71 -18.16 -35.34
C THR A 542 -29.77 -18.31 -34.24
N ILE A 543 -30.92 -18.94 -34.53
CA ILE A 543 -32.00 -19.09 -33.55
C ILE A 543 -31.63 -20.01 -32.39
N ASN A 544 -30.77 -21.01 -32.64
CA ASN A 544 -30.28 -22.00 -31.68
C ASN A 544 -29.21 -21.49 -30.71
N ILE A 545 -28.71 -20.26 -30.88
CA ILE A 545 -27.79 -19.65 -29.92
C ILE A 545 -28.54 -19.39 -28.61
N LYS A 546 -28.16 -20.09 -27.53
CA LYS A 546 -28.78 -20.00 -26.21
C LYS A 546 -27.86 -19.30 -25.21
N GLU A 547 -28.45 -18.49 -24.33
CA GLU A 547 -27.75 -17.87 -23.20
C GLU A 547 -27.24 -18.92 -22.19
N GLU A 548 -27.93 -20.06 -22.08
CA GLU A 548 -27.55 -21.21 -21.26
C GLU A 548 -26.10 -21.70 -21.52
N VAL A 549 -25.59 -21.52 -22.75
CA VAL A 549 -24.20 -21.85 -23.10
C VAL A 549 -23.23 -20.96 -22.31
N LEU A 550 -23.50 -19.66 -22.20
CA LEU A 550 -22.67 -18.73 -21.42
C LEU A 550 -22.72 -19.06 -19.93
N ILE A 551 -23.90 -19.39 -19.40
CA ILE A 551 -24.08 -19.82 -18.00
C ILE A 551 -23.24 -21.08 -17.74
N THR A 552 -23.31 -22.06 -18.63
CA THR A 552 -22.50 -23.29 -18.54
C THR A 552 -21.00 -22.97 -18.54
N MET A 553 -20.53 -22.06 -19.40
CA MET A 553 -19.13 -21.65 -19.45
C MET A 553 -18.69 -20.84 -18.23
N GLN A 554 -19.62 -20.16 -17.53
CA GLN A 554 -19.33 -19.47 -16.27
C GLN A 554 -19.17 -20.47 -15.14
N ILE A 555 -20.10 -21.43 -15.00
CA ILE A 555 -20.04 -22.49 -13.98
C ILE A 555 -18.76 -23.32 -14.14
N VAL A 556 -18.50 -23.80 -15.35
CA VAL A 556 -17.32 -24.66 -15.64
C VAL A 556 -16.01 -23.88 -15.55
N GLY A 557 -16.06 -22.56 -15.77
CA GLY A 557 -14.91 -21.67 -15.76
C GLY A 557 -14.46 -21.21 -14.38
N ASP A 558 -15.13 -21.61 -13.29
CA ASP A 558 -14.78 -21.19 -11.93
C ASP A 558 -13.32 -21.52 -11.57
N LEU A 559 -12.61 -20.51 -11.08
CA LEU A 559 -11.20 -20.59 -10.67
C LEU A 559 -11.01 -20.14 -9.21
N SER A 560 -12.08 -20.04 -8.42
CA SER A 560 -12.06 -19.61 -7.01
C SER A 560 -11.12 -20.44 -6.13
N TYR A 561 -11.01 -21.75 -6.40
CA TYR A 561 -10.11 -22.67 -5.69
C TYR A 561 -8.62 -22.36 -5.90
N ALA A 562 -8.27 -21.64 -6.97
CA ALA A 562 -6.89 -21.32 -7.30
C ALA A 562 -6.44 -19.95 -6.78
N TRP A 563 -7.31 -19.20 -6.10
CA TRP A 563 -7.05 -17.82 -5.67
C TRP A 563 -5.71 -17.64 -4.93
N GLN A 564 -5.38 -18.55 -4.01
CA GLN A 564 -4.08 -18.57 -3.31
C GLN A 564 -3.03 -19.42 -4.03
N LEU A 565 -3.47 -20.49 -4.72
CA LEU A 565 -2.56 -21.45 -5.39
C LEU A 565 -1.88 -20.86 -6.62
N ILE A 566 -2.49 -19.85 -7.27
CA ILE A 566 -1.93 -19.24 -8.47
C ILE A 566 -0.56 -18.62 -8.21
N ASP A 567 -0.28 -18.21 -6.95
CA ASP A 567 0.99 -17.59 -6.58
C ASP A 567 2.19 -18.51 -6.83
N SER A 568 2.02 -19.83 -6.79
CA SER A 568 3.08 -20.81 -7.10
C SER A 568 3.56 -20.73 -8.55
N PHE A 569 2.74 -20.21 -9.47
CA PHE A 569 3.09 -20.02 -10.87
C PHE A 569 3.74 -18.67 -11.16
N THR A 570 3.80 -17.75 -10.18
CA THR A 570 4.34 -16.39 -10.39
C THR A 570 5.73 -16.40 -11.02
N SER A 571 6.65 -17.23 -10.51
CA SER A 571 8.01 -17.32 -11.06
C SER A 571 8.01 -17.79 -12.51
N ILE A 572 7.14 -18.75 -12.86
CA ILE A 572 7.03 -19.28 -14.22
C ILE A 572 6.45 -18.21 -15.15
N MET A 573 5.41 -17.50 -14.72
CA MET A 573 4.84 -16.36 -15.45
C MET A 573 5.90 -15.29 -15.73
N GLN A 574 6.66 -14.90 -14.70
CA GLN A 574 7.69 -13.88 -14.80
C GLN A 574 8.85 -14.30 -15.72
N ASP A 575 9.30 -15.55 -15.63
CA ASP A 575 10.33 -16.09 -16.52
C ASP A 575 9.85 -16.14 -17.99
N SER A 576 8.60 -16.54 -18.23
CA SER A 576 8.00 -16.53 -19.56
C SER A 576 7.92 -15.12 -20.15
N ILE A 577 7.55 -14.11 -19.36
CA ILE A 577 7.54 -12.70 -19.79
C ILE A 577 8.97 -12.21 -20.09
N ARG A 578 9.95 -12.58 -19.25
CA ARG A 578 11.35 -12.17 -19.45
C ARG A 578 11.91 -12.67 -20.79
N VAL A 579 11.52 -13.88 -21.20
CA VAL A 579 11.92 -14.45 -22.50
C VAL A 579 11.12 -13.84 -23.65
N SER A 580 9.81 -13.64 -23.48
CA SER A 580 8.92 -13.10 -24.51
C SER A 580 7.87 -12.15 -23.92
N PRO A 581 8.09 -10.83 -24.03
CA PRO A 581 7.17 -9.83 -23.45
C PRO A 581 5.74 -9.87 -24.03
N SER A 582 5.53 -10.38 -25.25
CA SER A 582 4.20 -10.50 -25.84
C SER A 582 3.30 -11.52 -25.12
N MET A 583 3.86 -12.40 -24.27
CA MET A 583 3.10 -13.34 -23.43
C MET A 583 2.09 -12.67 -22.50
N VAL A 584 2.29 -11.38 -22.19
CA VAL A 584 1.34 -10.56 -21.42
C VAL A 584 -0.07 -10.58 -22.04
N THR A 585 -0.16 -10.65 -23.36
CA THR A 585 -1.45 -10.72 -24.07
C THR A 585 -2.25 -11.98 -23.73
N LYS A 586 -1.57 -13.12 -23.54
CA LYS A 586 -2.21 -14.39 -23.12
C LYS A 586 -2.50 -14.42 -21.63
N LEU A 587 -1.60 -13.86 -20.82
CA LEU A 587 -1.79 -13.73 -19.37
C LEU A 587 -3.02 -12.90 -19.02
N ARG A 588 -3.35 -11.90 -19.85
CA ARG A 588 -4.61 -11.12 -19.73
C ARG A 588 -5.84 -12.02 -19.63
N ALA A 589 -5.96 -13.06 -20.45
CA ALA A 589 -7.09 -13.98 -20.40
C ALA A 589 -7.11 -14.79 -19.09
N THR A 590 -5.94 -15.16 -18.57
CA THR A 590 -5.81 -15.84 -17.26
C THR A 590 -6.24 -14.93 -16.11
N PHE A 591 -5.87 -13.64 -16.14
CA PHE A 591 -6.31 -12.67 -15.14
C PHE A 591 -7.82 -12.42 -15.19
N LEU A 592 -8.42 -12.39 -16.39
CA LEU A 592 -9.88 -12.30 -16.55
C LEU A 592 -10.60 -13.54 -16.02
N LYS A 593 -10.03 -14.73 -16.21
CA LYS A 593 -10.55 -15.97 -15.61
C LYS A 593 -10.44 -15.96 -14.08
N LEU A 594 -9.39 -15.39 -13.51
CA LEU A 594 -9.31 -15.19 -12.05
C LEU A 594 -10.34 -14.15 -11.56
N ALA A 595 -10.62 -13.13 -12.36
CA ALA A 595 -11.60 -12.10 -12.00
C ALA A 595 -13.03 -12.66 -11.88
N SER A 596 -13.39 -13.75 -12.57
CA SER A 596 -14.71 -14.36 -12.38
C SER A 596 -14.87 -15.08 -11.05
N ALA A 597 -13.79 -15.37 -10.31
CA ALA A 597 -13.88 -15.90 -8.94
C ALA A 597 -14.53 -14.90 -7.96
N LEU A 598 -14.55 -13.61 -8.32
CA LEU A 598 -15.16 -12.54 -7.52
C LEU A 598 -16.68 -12.64 -7.45
N ASP A 599 -17.32 -13.35 -8.39
CA ASP A 599 -18.77 -13.52 -8.41
C ASP A 599 -19.25 -14.24 -7.15
N LEU A 600 -18.47 -15.19 -6.63
CA LEU A 600 -18.82 -15.99 -5.45
C LEU A 600 -19.09 -15.14 -4.19
N PRO A 601 -18.14 -14.29 -3.71
CA PRO A 601 -18.38 -13.44 -2.55
C PRO A 601 -19.33 -12.26 -2.81
N LEU A 602 -19.52 -11.84 -4.07
CA LEU A 602 -20.29 -10.64 -4.42
C LEU A 602 -21.76 -10.90 -4.75
N LEU A 603 -22.12 -12.11 -5.19
CA LEU A 603 -23.46 -12.45 -5.68
C LEU A 603 -24.56 -12.13 -4.64
N ARG A 604 -24.39 -12.59 -3.40
CA ARG A 604 -25.38 -12.37 -2.32
C ARG A 604 -25.44 -10.92 -1.86
N ILE A 605 -24.32 -10.21 -1.89
CA ILE A 605 -24.24 -8.80 -1.52
C ILE A 605 -24.99 -7.94 -2.55
N ASN A 606 -24.83 -8.26 -3.83
CA ASN A 606 -25.53 -7.62 -4.93
C ASN A 606 -27.04 -7.91 -4.87
N GLN A 607 -27.44 -9.16 -4.65
CA GLN A 607 -28.86 -9.53 -4.47
C GLN A 607 -29.51 -8.81 -3.27
N ALA A 608 -28.76 -8.55 -2.20
CA ALA A 608 -29.24 -7.84 -1.02
C ALA A 608 -29.28 -6.30 -1.19
N ASN A 609 -28.77 -5.75 -2.30
CA ASN A 609 -28.54 -4.32 -2.50
C ASN A 609 -27.78 -3.66 -1.32
N SER A 610 -26.81 -4.37 -0.74
CA SER A 610 -26.06 -3.89 0.43
C SER A 610 -25.09 -2.76 0.05
N PRO A 611 -24.93 -1.71 0.90
CA PRO A 611 -23.90 -0.69 0.71
C PRO A 611 -22.47 -1.26 0.73
N ASP A 612 -22.28 -2.46 1.28
CA ASP A 612 -20.96 -3.11 1.38
C ASP A 612 -20.44 -3.60 0.01
N LEU A 613 -21.29 -3.69 -1.02
CA LEU A 613 -20.93 -4.19 -2.36
C LEU A 613 -19.68 -3.50 -2.91
N LEU A 614 -19.64 -2.18 -2.80
CA LEU A 614 -18.53 -1.39 -3.31
C LEU A 614 -17.24 -1.66 -2.51
N SER A 615 -17.32 -1.76 -1.19
CA SER A 615 -16.16 -2.01 -0.33
C SER A 615 -15.58 -3.42 -0.54
N VAL A 616 -16.44 -4.44 -0.60
CA VAL A 616 -16.01 -5.84 -0.80
C VAL A 616 -15.46 -6.04 -2.21
N SER A 617 -16.12 -5.47 -3.21
CA SER A 617 -15.63 -5.53 -4.59
C SER A 617 -14.29 -4.82 -4.76
N GLN A 618 -14.09 -3.68 -4.09
CA GLN A 618 -12.80 -2.97 -4.07
C GLN A 618 -11.70 -3.81 -3.43
N TYR A 619 -11.99 -4.53 -2.33
CA TYR A 619 -11.00 -5.38 -1.68
C TYR A 619 -10.51 -6.50 -2.61
N TYR A 620 -11.39 -7.37 -3.09
CA TYR A 620 -10.95 -8.50 -3.91
C TYR A 620 -10.43 -8.08 -5.29
N SER A 621 -11.00 -7.04 -5.90
CA SER A 621 -10.45 -6.47 -7.13
C SER A 621 -9.05 -5.90 -6.87
N GLY A 622 -8.85 -5.23 -5.73
CA GLY A 622 -7.56 -4.70 -5.29
C GLY A 622 -6.51 -5.79 -5.11
N GLU A 623 -6.87 -6.91 -4.47
CA GLU A 623 -6.02 -8.10 -4.32
C GLU A 623 -5.60 -8.68 -5.68
N LEU A 624 -6.56 -8.85 -6.60
CA LEU A 624 -6.26 -9.36 -7.93
C LEU A 624 -5.37 -8.39 -8.73
N VAL A 625 -5.63 -7.08 -8.65
CA VAL A 625 -4.80 -6.06 -9.29
C VAL A 625 -3.40 -6.02 -8.68
N SER A 626 -3.27 -6.21 -7.36
CA SER A 626 -1.98 -6.33 -6.66
C SER A 626 -1.20 -7.54 -7.19
N TYR A 627 -1.87 -8.68 -7.38
CA TYR A 627 -1.27 -9.86 -8.00
C TYR A 627 -0.86 -9.62 -9.46
N VAL A 628 -1.70 -8.99 -10.28
CA VAL A 628 -1.36 -8.61 -11.66
C VAL A 628 -0.11 -7.70 -11.68
N ARG A 629 -0.07 -6.71 -10.79
CA ARG A 629 1.11 -5.83 -10.62
C ARG A 629 2.35 -6.63 -10.22
N LYS A 630 2.25 -7.60 -9.30
CA LYS A 630 3.36 -8.48 -8.90
C LYS A 630 3.90 -9.29 -10.09
N VAL A 631 3.02 -9.86 -10.90
CA VAL A 631 3.43 -10.64 -12.09
C VAL A 631 4.09 -9.74 -13.15
N LEU A 632 3.50 -8.59 -13.45
CA LEU A 632 3.99 -7.68 -14.50
C LEU A 632 5.20 -6.83 -14.06
N GLN A 633 5.49 -6.72 -12.76
CA GLN A 633 6.66 -5.98 -12.23
C GLN A 633 7.98 -6.46 -12.82
N ILE A 634 8.05 -7.71 -13.30
CA ILE A 634 9.25 -8.25 -13.95
C ILE A 634 9.66 -7.45 -15.19
N ILE A 635 8.72 -6.79 -15.87
CA ILE A 635 8.98 -5.96 -17.05
C ILE A 635 9.80 -4.73 -16.64
N PRO A 636 9.33 -3.84 -15.74
CA PRO A 636 10.14 -2.77 -15.18
C PRO A 636 11.46 -3.25 -14.57
N GLU A 637 11.48 -4.37 -13.85
CA GLU A 637 12.72 -4.91 -13.25
C GLU A 637 13.77 -5.28 -14.32
N SER A 638 13.33 -5.90 -15.40
CA SER A 638 14.18 -6.25 -16.55
C SER A 638 14.65 -5.00 -17.30
N MET A 639 13.76 -4.01 -17.47
CA MET A 639 14.11 -2.71 -18.05
C MET A 639 15.17 -1.99 -17.21
N PHE A 640 15.03 -1.96 -15.88
CA PHE A 640 16.00 -1.34 -14.98
C PHE A 640 17.34 -2.07 -14.95
N THR A 641 17.34 -3.39 -15.12
CA THR A 641 18.57 -4.17 -15.25
C THR A 641 19.36 -3.76 -16.49
N SER A 642 18.67 -3.49 -17.61
CA SER A 642 19.27 -2.90 -18.81
C SER A 642 19.67 -1.44 -18.57
N LEU A 643 18.82 -0.65 -17.91
CA LEU A 643 19.08 0.76 -17.60
C LEU A 643 20.33 0.95 -16.74
N LEU A 644 20.56 0.11 -15.74
CA LEU A 644 21.78 0.19 -14.92
C LEU A 644 23.06 -0.03 -15.71
N LYS A 645 23.01 -0.86 -16.76
CA LYS A 645 24.14 -1.01 -17.68
C LYS A 645 24.33 0.26 -18.51
N ILE A 646 23.24 0.89 -18.94
CA ILE A 646 23.27 2.20 -19.62
C ILE A 646 23.85 3.27 -18.69
N ILE A 647 23.38 3.36 -17.44
CA ILE A 647 23.90 4.30 -16.42
C ILE A 647 25.41 4.14 -16.26
N LYS A 648 25.89 2.89 -16.11
CA LYS A 648 27.33 2.62 -15.98
C LYS A 648 28.09 3.10 -17.22
N LEU A 649 27.63 2.73 -18.42
CA LEU A 649 28.25 3.11 -19.69
C LEU A 649 28.28 4.63 -19.86
N GLN A 650 27.18 5.33 -19.58
CA GLN A 650 27.07 6.78 -19.73
C GLN A 650 27.90 7.55 -18.69
N THR A 651 28.04 7.02 -17.48
CA THR A 651 28.72 7.72 -16.38
C THR A 651 30.23 7.49 -16.39
N HIS A 652 30.69 6.29 -16.76
CA HIS A 652 32.11 5.90 -16.61
C HIS A 652 32.83 5.62 -17.93
N ASP A 653 32.13 5.16 -18.97
CA ASP A 653 32.77 4.64 -20.18
C ASP A 653 32.65 5.62 -21.37
N ILE A 654 31.53 6.33 -21.49
CA ILE A 654 31.24 7.27 -22.57
C ILE A 654 31.70 8.67 -22.18
N ILE A 655 32.55 9.26 -23.01
CA ILE A 655 33.05 10.62 -22.85
C ILE A 655 32.01 11.58 -23.42
N GLU A 656 31.67 12.60 -22.64
CA GLU A 656 30.76 13.65 -23.06
C GLU A 656 31.36 14.48 -24.20
N VAL A 657 30.57 14.69 -25.25
CA VAL A 657 31.05 15.40 -26.45
C VAL A 657 31.03 16.90 -26.17
N PRO A 658 32.17 17.61 -26.24
CA PRO A 658 32.21 19.04 -26.00
C PRO A 658 31.47 19.80 -27.10
N THR A 659 31.01 21.01 -26.78
CA THR A 659 30.32 21.90 -27.72
C THR A 659 31.16 22.31 -28.94
N ARG A 660 32.50 22.19 -28.84
CA ARG A 660 33.45 22.34 -29.96
C ARG A 660 34.47 21.21 -29.89
N LEU A 661 34.66 20.51 -31.02
CA LEU A 661 35.54 19.35 -31.12
C LEU A 661 36.49 19.47 -32.31
N ASP A 662 37.78 19.26 -32.09
CA ASP A 662 38.78 19.16 -33.16
C ASP A 662 38.51 17.94 -34.04
N LYS A 663 38.58 18.10 -35.37
CA LYS A 663 38.27 17.03 -36.33
C LYS A 663 39.07 15.74 -36.07
N ASP A 664 40.33 15.87 -35.67
CA ASP A 664 41.22 14.73 -35.42
C ASP A 664 40.82 13.91 -34.20
N LYS A 665 40.12 14.52 -33.23
CA LYS A 665 39.61 13.87 -32.01
C LYS A 665 38.24 13.21 -32.23
N LEU A 666 37.62 13.38 -33.39
CA LEU A 666 36.27 12.86 -33.65
C LEU A 666 36.18 11.33 -33.51
N ARG A 667 37.24 10.61 -33.88
CA ARG A 667 37.31 9.15 -33.73
C ARG A 667 37.36 8.71 -32.26
N ASP A 668 38.00 9.50 -31.40
CA ASP A 668 38.13 9.21 -29.98
C ASP A 668 36.81 9.42 -29.23
N TYR A 669 36.04 10.45 -29.60
CA TYR A 669 34.71 10.73 -29.03
C TYR A 669 33.55 9.92 -29.65
N ALA A 670 33.78 9.32 -30.83
CA ALA A 670 32.78 8.49 -31.49
C ALA A 670 32.42 7.26 -30.67
N GLN A 671 33.39 6.62 -30.00
CA GLN A 671 33.20 5.49 -29.07
C GLN A 671 32.14 4.47 -29.54
N LEU A 672 32.28 3.98 -30.79
CA LEU A 672 31.26 3.19 -31.48
C LEU A 672 30.85 1.91 -30.72
N GLY A 673 31.80 1.24 -30.05
CA GLY A 673 31.54 0.04 -29.26
C GLY A 673 30.58 0.30 -28.08
N PRO A 674 30.96 1.14 -27.11
CA PRO A 674 30.07 1.53 -26.01
C PRO A 674 28.72 2.08 -26.48
N ARG A 675 28.69 2.90 -27.53
CA ARG A 675 27.43 3.45 -28.08
C ARG A 675 26.54 2.38 -28.73
N TYR A 676 27.12 1.38 -29.39
CA TYR A 676 26.37 0.25 -29.92
C TYR A 676 25.74 -0.60 -28.81
N GLU A 677 26.46 -0.86 -27.72
CA GLU A 677 25.90 -1.56 -26.56
C GLU A 677 24.76 -0.76 -25.91
N VAL A 678 24.88 0.57 -25.79
CA VAL A 678 23.76 1.42 -25.35
C VAL A 678 22.56 1.24 -26.29
N ALA A 679 22.73 1.33 -27.61
CA ALA A 679 21.64 1.17 -28.57
C ALA A 679 20.94 -0.20 -28.47
N LYS A 680 21.72 -1.28 -28.28
CA LYS A 680 21.20 -2.64 -28.08
C LYS A 680 20.38 -2.76 -26.79
N LEU A 681 20.84 -2.17 -25.70
CA LEU A 681 20.12 -2.14 -24.42
C LEU A 681 18.84 -1.31 -24.53
N THR A 682 18.88 -0.16 -25.21
CA THR A 682 17.71 0.68 -25.47
C THR A 682 16.66 -0.06 -26.30
N HIS A 683 17.07 -0.80 -27.33
CA HIS A 683 16.15 -1.63 -28.11
C HIS A 683 15.51 -2.74 -27.27
N ALA A 684 16.27 -3.36 -26.35
CA ALA A 684 15.68 -4.34 -25.43
C ALA A 684 14.62 -3.69 -24.52
N ILE A 685 14.87 -2.47 -24.02
CA ILE A 685 13.89 -1.69 -23.23
C ILE A 685 12.63 -1.38 -24.04
N SER A 686 12.77 -1.04 -25.33
CA SER A 686 11.60 -0.78 -26.19
C SER A 686 10.74 -2.03 -26.43
N ILE A 687 11.34 -3.23 -26.58
CA ILE A 687 10.60 -4.49 -26.72
C ILE A 687 9.76 -4.79 -25.46
N PHE A 688 10.34 -4.57 -24.27
CA PHE A 688 9.61 -4.71 -23.00
C PHE A 688 8.44 -3.74 -22.89
N THR A 689 8.65 -2.50 -23.32
CA THR A 689 7.61 -1.46 -23.37
C THR A 689 6.48 -1.84 -24.33
N GLU A 690 6.82 -2.30 -25.52
CA GLU A 690 5.84 -2.74 -26.51
C GLU A 690 5.01 -3.93 -25.99
N GLY A 691 5.66 -4.91 -25.34
CA GLY A 691 4.97 -6.10 -24.81
C GLY A 691 3.88 -5.79 -23.78
N ILE A 692 4.11 -4.84 -22.87
CA ILE A 692 3.08 -4.41 -21.91
C ILE A 692 2.01 -3.55 -22.58
N LEU A 693 2.37 -2.70 -23.55
CA LEU A 693 1.42 -1.84 -24.26
C LEU A 693 0.53 -2.60 -25.26
N MET A 694 0.93 -3.81 -25.68
CA MET A 694 0.08 -4.73 -26.45
C MET A 694 -1.12 -5.25 -25.64
N MET A 695 -1.05 -5.20 -24.31
CA MET A 695 -2.19 -5.53 -23.47
C MET A 695 -3.28 -4.46 -23.66
N LYS A 696 -4.52 -4.86 -23.87
CA LYS A 696 -5.64 -3.91 -23.90
C LYS A 696 -6.00 -3.49 -22.48
N THR A 697 -6.48 -2.27 -22.32
CA THR A 697 -7.10 -1.83 -21.06
C THR A 697 -8.21 -2.80 -20.66
N THR A 698 -8.16 -3.29 -19.42
CA THR A 698 -8.98 -4.43 -18.99
C THR A 698 -9.66 -4.10 -17.68
N LEU A 699 -10.96 -4.39 -17.59
CA LEU A 699 -11.70 -4.32 -16.34
C LEU A 699 -11.45 -5.62 -15.56
N VAL A 700 -10.84 -5.49 -14.39
CA VAL A 700 -10.53 -6.60 -13.48
C VAL A 700 -11.37 -6.39 -12.22
N GLY A 701 -12.47 -7.16 -12.09
CA GLY A 701 -13.52 -6.87 -11.13
C GLY A 701 -14.15 -5.51 -11.41
N ILE A 702 -14.00 -4.55 -10.50
CA ILE A 702 -14.46 -3.16 -10.70
C ILE A 702 -13.32 -2.19 -11.02
N ILE A 703 -12.07 -2.64 -11.05
CA ILE A 703 -10.91 -1.77 -11.27
C ILE A 703 -10.48 -1.87 -12.73
N LYS A 704 -10.41 -0.71 -13.39
CA LYS A 704 -9.89 -0.60 -14.75
C LYS A 704 -8.36 -0.59 -14.70
N VAL A 705 -7.75 -1.62 -15.27
CA VAL A 705 -6.30 -1.78 -15.35
C VAL A 705 -5.82 -1.20 -16.68
N ASP A 706 -5.08 -0.10 -16.60
CA ASP A 706 -4.40 0.53 -17.74
C ASP A 706 -2.94 0.09 -17.82
N PRO A 707 -2.51 -0.62 -18.89
CA PRO A 707 -1.13 -1.07 -19.06
C PRO A 707 -0.10 0.05 -19.06
N LYS A 708 -0.45 1.25 -19.58
CA LYS A 708 0.47 2.40 -19.56
C LYS A 708 0.72 2.86 -18.13
N GLN A 709 -0.33 3.02 -17.33
CA GLN A 709 -0.22 3.34 -15.92
C GLN A 709 0.52 2.24 -15.12
N LEU A 710 0.26 0.96 -15.41
CA LEU A 710 0.99 -0.14 -14.78
C LEU A 710 2.50 -0.09 -15.04
N LEU A 711 2.89 0.21 -16.29
CA LEU A 711 4.29 0.39 -16.67
C LEU A 711 4.91 1.55 -15.91
N GLU A 712 4.24 2.70 -15.87
CA GLU A 712 4.71 3.89 -15.17
C GLU A 712 4.88 3.62 -13.66
N ASP A 713 3.87 3.03 -13.00
CA ASP A 713 3.90 2.66 -11.58
C ASP A 713 5.05 1.67 -11.30
N GLY A 714 5.24 0.70 -12.20
CA GLY A 714 6.31 -0.29 -12.09
C GLY A 714 7.71 0.32 -12.23
N ILE A 715 7.88 1.28 -13.14
CA ILE A 715 9.12 2.05 -13.32
C ILE A 715 9.39 2.93 -12.09
N ARG A 716 8.38 3.64 -11.59
CA ARG A 716 8.45 4.41 -10.34
C ARG A 716 8.88 3.51 -9.17
N LYS A 717 8.31 2.31 -9.07
CA LYS A 717 8.64 1.34 -8.00
C LYS A 717 10.09 0.88 -8.04
N GLU A 718 10.62 0.54 -9.21
CA GLU A 718 12.04 0.22 -9.33
C GLU A 718 12.93 1.43 -9.06
N LEU A 719 12.56 2.63 -9.55
CA LEU A 719 13.30 3.86 -9.28
C LEU A 719 13.44 4.10 -7.77
N VAL A 720 12.32 4.08 -7.05
CA VAL A 720 12.26 4.27 -5.60
C VAL A 720 13.11 3.25 -4.87
N LYS A 721 13.00 1.97 -5.25
CA LYS A 721 13.79 0.89 -4.65
C LYS A 721 15.30 1.10 -4.86
N ARG A 722 15.75 1.46 -6.06
CA ARG A 722 17.18 1.65 -6.37
C ARG A 722 17.74 2.91 -5.72
N VAL A 723 17.04 4.04 -5.80
CA VAL A 723 17.47 5.31 -5.22
C VAL A 723 17.50 5.22 -3.69
N ALA A 724 16.45 4.70 -3.06
CA ALA A 724 16.43 4.54 -1.60
C ALA A 724 17.55 3.61 -1.11
N LEU A 725 17.86 2.54 -1.84
CA LEU A 725 18.97 1.64 -1.53
C LEU A 725 20.34 2.32 -1.71
N ALA A 726 20.51 3.11 -2.78
CA ALA A 726 21.74 3.86 -3.04
C ALA A 726 21.99 4.86 -1.91
N LEU A 727 21.00 5.68 -1.56
CA LEU A 727 21.07 6.65 -0.46
C LEU A 727 21.36 5.96 0.88
N HIS A 728 20.67 4.85 1.16
CA HIS A 728 20.91 4.10 2.39
C HIS A 728 22.36 3.59 2.50
N ARG A 729 22.91 3.01 1.42
CA ARG A 729 24.26 2.41 1.43
C ARG A 729 25.38 3.44 1.33
N GLY A 730 25.25 4.46 0.48
CA GLY A 730 26.33 5.42 0.28
C GLY A 730 26.52 6.39 1.44
N LEU A 731 25.43 6.72 2.16
CA LEU A 731 25.47 7.61 3.34
C LEU A 731 25.55 6.82 4.66
N ILE A 732 26.47 5.86 4.71
CA ILE A 732 26.91 5.19 5.94
C ILE A 732 28.29 5.72 6.28
N PHE A 733 28.47 6.27 7.48
CA PHE A 733 29.74 6.89 7.90
C PHE A 733 30.39 6.06 9.00
N ASN A 734 31.72 6.01 9.02
CA ASN A 734 32.46 5.39 10.10
C ASN A 734 32.88 6.44 11.16
N PRO A 735 32.31 6.42 12.38
CA PRO A 735 32.64 7.41 13.41
C PRO A 735 34.10 7.38 13.87
N ARG A 736 34.83 6.28 13.60
CA ARG A 736 36.24 6.09 13.99
C ARG A 736 37.23 6.50 12.89
N ALA A 737 36.76 6.99 11.74
CA ALA A 737 37.63 7.43 10.67
C ALA A 737 38.46 8.66 11.10
N LYS A 738 39.77 8.64 10.81
CA LYS A 738 40.70 9.74 11.15
C LYS A 738 40.42 11.00 10.33
N THR A 739 39.98 10.84 9.09
CA THR A 739 39.58 11.91 8.17
C THR A 739 38.09 11.76 7.86
N SER A 740 37.39 12.88 7.73
CA SER A 740 35.96 12.85 7.37
C SER A 740 35.73 12.19 6.01
N GLU A 741 34.88 11.18 5.97
CA GLU A 741 34.45 10.51 4.73
C GLU A 741 33.28 11.24 4.05
N LEU A 742 32.77 12.32 4.66
CA LEU A 742 31.55 12.99 4.23
C LEU A 742 31.64 13.53 2.79
N MET A 743 32.63 14.36 2.49
CA MET A 743 32.79 14.98 1.17
C MET A 743 33.04 13.96 0.05
N PRO A 744 33.95 12.96 0.20
CA PRO A 744 34.10 11.90 -0.80
C PRO A 744 32.81 11.13 -1.07
N LYS A 745 32.06 10.75 -0.02
CA LYS A 745 30.80 10.00 -0.14
C LYS A 745 29.69 10.83 -0.80
N LEU A 746 29.61 12.13 -0.51
CA LEU A 746 28.67 13.03 -1.18
C LEU A 746 28.98 13.12 -2.67
N LYS A 747 30.25 13.28 -3.06
CA LYS A 747 30.65 13.33 -4.48
C LYS A 747 30.32 12.05 -5.24
N GLU A 748 30.60 10.90 -4.64
CA GLU A 748 30.25 9.61 -5.24
C GLU A 748 28.73 9.45 -5.39
N MET A 749 27.96 9.88 -4.39
CA MET A 749 26.51 9.83 -4.43
C MET A 749 25.93 10.82 -5.45
N ALA A 750 26.46 12.03 -5.56
CA ALA A 750 26.06 13.02 -6.56
C ALA A 750 26.25 12.46 -7.99
N ALA A 751 27.40 11.84 -8.27
CA ALA A 751 27.64 11.18 -9.56
C ALA A 751 26.64 10.03 -9.82
N THR A 752 26.29 9.27 -8.78
CA THR A 752 25.29 8.19 -8.89
C THR A 752 23.89 8.74 -9.19
N MET A 753 23.49 9.83 -8.52
CA MET A 753 22.18 10.48 -8.69
C MET A 753 22.08 11.17 -10.06
N ASP A 754 23.13 11.84 -10.52
CA ASP A 754 23.21 12.41 -11.88
C ASP A 754 23.10 11.31 -12.95
N GLY A 755 23.78 10.17 -12.75
CA GLY A 755 23.67 9.01 -13.64
C GLY A 755 22.23 8.52 -13.80
N PHE A 756 21.46 8.45 -12.71
CA PHE A 756 20.03 8.13 -12.78
C PHE A 756 19.23 9.21 -13.53
N HIS A 757 19.43 10.48 -13.19
CA HIS A 757 18.74 11.61 -13.81
C HIS A 757 18.93 11.62 -15.35
N ARG A 758 20.18 11.58 -15.82
CA ARG A 758 20.53 11.57 -17.26
C ARG A 758 19.99 10.34 -17.98
N SER A 759 20.04 9.17 -17.34
CA SER A 759 19.51 7.95 -17.96
C SER A 759 17.99 7.98 -18.09
N PHE A 760 17.27 8.59 -17.14
CA PHE A 760 15.82 8.81 -17.25
C PHE A 760 15.45 9.81 -18.34
N GLU A 761 16.22 10.88 -18.48
CA GLU A 761 16.11 11.82 -19.60
C GLU A 761 16.30 11.09 -20.95
N TYR A 762 17.28 10.18 -21.01
CA TYR A 762 17.59 9.44 -22.23
C TYR A 762 16.50 8.42 -22.62
N ILE A 763 15.94 7.66 -21.68
CA ILE A 763 14.96 6.60 -22.02
C ILE A 763 13.52 7.11 -22.21
N GLN A 764 13.22 8.35 -21.82
CA GLN A 764 11.84 8.85 -21.73
C GLN A 764 11.06 8.72 -23.05
N ASP A 765 11.72 8.99 -24.18
CA ASP A 765 11.11 8.92 -25.51
C ASP A 765 10.86 7.47 -25.96
N TYR A 766 11.74 6.54 -25.59
CA TYR A 766 11.62 5.12 -25.93
C TYR A 766 10.54 4.40 -25.13
N VAL A 767 10.22 4.93 -23.95
CA VAL A 767 9.22 4.35 -23.03
C VAL A 767 7.89 5.14 -23.08
N ASN A 768 7.88 6.33 -23.70
CA ASN A 768 6.72 7.23 -23.78
C ASN A 768 6.16 7.63 -22.41
N ILE A 769 7.07 8.03 -21.51
CA ILE A 769 6.78 8.51 -20.14
C ILE A 769 7.51 9.83 -19.88
N TYR A 770 7.03 10.63 -18.93
CA TYR A 770 7.71 11.86 -18.51
C TYR A 770 8.82 11.55 -17.49
N GLY A 771 9.97 11.09 -17.98
CA GLY A 771 11.06 10.58 -17.14
C GLY A 771 11.56 11.57 -16.08
N LEU A 772 11.80 12.83 -16.48
CA LEU A 772 12.28 13.88 -15.55
C LEU A 772 11.25 14.28 -14.49
N LYS A 773 9.95 14.29 -14.85
CA LYS A 773 8.87 14.54 -13.90
C LYS A 773 8.80 13.44 -12.85
N ILE A 774 8.86 12.17 -13.29
CA ILE A 774 8.87 11.00 -12.41
C ILE A 774 10.08 11.06 -11.47
N TRP A 775 11.27 11.39 -11.99
CA TRP A 775 12.46 11.57 -11.17
C TRP A 775 12.24 12.60 -10.05
N GLN A 776 11.75 13.79 -10.39
CA GLN A 776 11.52 14.85 -9.41
C GLN A 776 10.47 14.46 -8.34
N GLU A 777 9.35 13.87 -8.76
CA GLU A 777 8.29 13.41 -7.87
C GLU A 777 8.78 12.33 -6.90
N GLU A 778 9.46 11.30 -7.41
CA GLU A 778 9.87 10.15 -6.59
C GLU A 778 11.06 10.47 -5.68
N VAL A 779 12.05 11.25 -6.12
CA VAL A 779 13.18 11.68 -5.28
C VAL A 779 12.67 12.56 -4.13
N SER A 780 11.77 13.51 -4.41
CA SER A 780 11.10 14.31 -3.38
C SER A 780 10.39 13.43 -2.37
N ARG A 781 9.62 12.44 -2.85
CA ARG A 781 8.86 11.51 -2.01
C ARG A 781 9.77 10.67 -1.10
N ILE A 782 10.86 10.13 -1.64
CA ILE A 782 11.85 9.33 -0.88
C ILE A 782 12.46 10.17 0.24
N ILE A 783 12.96 11.38 -0.08
CA ILE A 783 13.64 12.22 0.90
C ILE A 783 12.66 12.67 1.99
N ASN A 784 11.49 13.19 1.61
CA ASN A 784 10.52 13.69 2.58
C ASN A 784 9.97 12.59 3.50
N TYR A 785 9.73 11.37 2.97
CA TYR A 785 9.37 10.22 3.80
C TYR A 785 10.47 9.90 4.81
N ASN A 786 11.73 9.82 4.39
CA ASN A 786 12.84 9.50 5.31
C ASN A 786 13.07 10.60 6.36
N VAL A 787 12.81 11.86 6.03
CA VAL A 787 12.82 12.99 6.97
C VAL A 787 11.68 12.85 7.97
N GLU A 788 10.46 12.56 7.52
CA GLU A 788 9.30 12.36 8.40
C GLU A 788 9.52 11.21 9.39
N GLN A 789 10.03 10.07 8.90
CA GLN A 789 10.33 8.91 9.74
C GLN A 789 11.46 9.19 10.75
N GLU A 790 12.46 10.01 10.40
CA GLU A 790 13.49 10.44 11.37
C GLU A 790 12.91 11.44 12.38
N CYS A 791 12.00 12.33 11.95
CA CYS A 791 11.34 13.30 12.82
C CYS A 791 10.40 12.64 13.84
N ASN A 792 9.86 11.44 13.56
CA ASN A 792 9.06 10.66 14.51
C ASN A 792 9.79 10.39 15.85
N ASN A 793 11.14 10.43 15.89
CA ASN A 793 11.91 10.33 17.14
C ASN A 793 11.72 11.52 18.11
N PHE A 794 11.12 12.61 17.63
CA PHE A 794 10.93 13.84 18.37
C PHE A 794 9.44 14.13 18.63
N LEU A 795 8.54 13.29 18.12
CA LEU A 795 7.09 13.43 18.23
C LEU A 795 6.52 12.41 19.22
N ARG A 796 5.48 12.83 19.96
CA ARG A 796 4.70 11.94 20.84
C ARG A 796 3.73 11.08 20.01
N THR A 797 2.92 11.73 19.18
CA THR A 797 2.09 11.06 18.17
C THR A 797 2.92 10.86 16.90
N LYS A 798 3.21 9.60 16.58
CA LYS A 798 4.04 9.22 15.45
C LYS A 798 3.19 9.07 14.21
N ILE A 799 3.72 9.54 13.09
CA ILE A 799 3.08 9.34 11.78
C ILE A 799 3.41 7.92 11.33
N GLN A 800 2.39 7.06 11.32
CA GLN A 800 2.50 5.68 10.86
C GLN A 800 2.57 5.62 9.32
N ASP A 801 3.02 4.49 8.78
CA ASP A 801 3.17 4.32 7.32
C ASP A 801 1.88 4.58 6.55
N TRP A 802 0.75 4.14 7.08
CA TRP A 802 -0.55 4.32 6.44
C TRP A 802 -1.10 5.75 6.56
N GLN A 803 -0.53 6.56 7.46
CA GLN A 803 -0.87 7.99 7.63
C GLN A 803 0.05 8.91 6.82
N SER A 804 1.25 8.43 6.44
CA SER A 804 2.22 9.22 5.71
C SER A 804 1.73 9.53 4.30
N ILE A 805 1.70 10.82 3.94
CA ILE A 805 1.34 11.27 2.59
C ILE A 805 2.36 10.84 1.52
N TYR A 806 3.57 10.48 1.95
CA TYR A 806 4.65 10.07 1.05
C TYR A 806 4.69 8.56 0.81
N GLN A 807 4.06 7.78 1.69
CA GLN A 807 4.03 6.33 1.55
C GLN A 807 2.88 5.91 0.62
N SER A 808 3.17 4.99 -0.29
CA SER A 808 2.17 4.44 -1.21
C SER A 808 2.07 2.94 -1.03
N THR A 809 0.85 2.42 -1.02
CA THR A 809 0.60 0.97 -1.01
C THR A 809 1.11 0.28 -2.28
N HIS A 810 1.03 0.96 -3.43
CA HIS A 810 1.44 0.40 -4.73
C HIS A 810 2.94 0.57 -5.00
N ILE A 811 3.51 1.69 -4.59
CA ILE A 811 4.92 2.07 -4.83
C ILE A 811 5.58 2.34 -3.47
N PRO A 812 5.75 1.32 -2.61
CA PRO A 812 6.23 1.54 -1.25
C PRO A 812 7.70 1.97 -1.21
N ILE A 813 8.01 2.92 -0.34
CA ILE A 813 9.38 3.30 -0.01
C ILE A 813 9.94 2.27 0.97
N PRO A 814 11.06 1.60 0.64
CA PRO A 814 11.60 0.53 1.47
C PRO A 814 12.13 1.06 2.81
N LYS A 815 11.83 0.33 3.89
CA LYS A 815 12.48 0.51 5.19
C LYS A 815 13.72 -0.38 5.26
N PHE A 816 14.78 0.18 5.83
CA PHE A 816 16.01 -0.53 6.08
C PHE A 816 16.21 -0.65 7.59
N THR A 817 16.85 -1.73 8.03
CA THR A 817 17.24 -1.88 9.43
C THR A 817 18.20 -0.77 9.85
N PRO A 818 17.98 -0.11 10.99
CA PRO A 818 18.89 0.91 11.53
C PRO A 818 20.32 0.36 11.67
N VAL A 819 21.30 1.15 11.21
CA VAL A 819 22.74 0.82 11.28
C VAL A 819 23.39 1.45 12.52
N ASP A 820 22.80 2.55 13.00
CA ASP A 820 23.21 3.31 14.18
C ASP A 820 21.96 3.86 14.90
N GLU A 821 22.12 4.90 15.73
CA GLU A 821 21.01 5.56 16.42
C GLU A 821 20.02 6.28 15.47
N SER A 822 20.25 6.26 14.15
CA SER A 822 19.40 6.88 13.13
C SER A 822 18.46 5.87 12.53
N ILE A 823 17.21 6.29 12.32
CA ILE A 823 16.23 5.46 11.62
C ILE A 823 16.55 5.44 10.13
N THR A 824 16.96 6.58 9.57
CA THR A 824 17.16 6.75 8.11
C THR A 824 18.52 7.36 7.76
N PHE A 825 18.82 7.44 6.46
CA PHE A 825 20.08 8.01 5.97
C PHE A 825 20.21 9.51 6.24
N ILE A 826 19.08 10.25 6.32
CA ILE A 826 19.12 11.70 6.55
C ILE A 826 19.53 12.01 8.00
N GLY A 827 19.12 11.15 8.96
CA GLY A 827 19.58 11.21 10.34
C GLY A 827 21.09 10.97 10.43
N ARG A 828 21.61 9.98 9.69
CA ARG A 828 23.05 9.71 9.61
C ARG A 828 23.83 10.89 9.04
N LEU A 829 23.35 11.46 7.95
CA LEU A 829 23.94 12.65 7.33
C LEU A 829 23.96 13.83 8.30
N CYS A 830 22.83 14.11 8.96
CA CYS A 830 22.72 15.21 9.92
C CYS A 830 23.68 15.02 11.11
N ARG A 831 23.74 13.82 11.68
CA ARG A 831 24.65 13.51 12.80
C ARG A 831 26.11 13.59 12.41
N GLU A 832 26.48 13.15 11.20
CA GLU A 832 27.84 13.27 10.71
C GLU A 832 28.23 14.74 10.50
N ILE A 833 27.34 15.57 9.95
CA ILE A 833 27.54 17.03 9.83
C ILE A 833 27.75 17.66 11.21
N LEU A 834 26.91 17.31 12.20
CA LEU A 834 27.03 17.79 13.57
C LEU A 834 28.33 17.32 14.24
N ARG A 835 28.79 16.11 13.94
CA ARG A 835 30.04 15.55 14.48
C ARG A 835 31.25 16.33 13.97
N ILE A 836 31.32 16.60 12.67
CA ILE A 836 32.48 17.30 12.08
C ILE A 836 32.47 18.80 12.37
N THR A 837 31.32 19.39 12.69
CA THR A 837 31.17 20.81 13.05
C THR A 837 31.03 21.04 14.55
N ASP A 838 31.38 20.05 15.38
CA ASP A 838 31.25 20.13 16.84
C ASP A 838 32.07 21.31 17.40
N PRO A 839 31.44 22.29 18.08
CA PRO A 839 32.13 23.46 18.63
C PRO A 839 33.19 23.15 19.70
N LYS A 840 33.26 21.92 20.22
CA LYS A 840 34.31 21.50 21.17
C LYS A 840 35.65 21.24 20.50
N ILE A 841 35.63 20.93 19.21
CA ILE A 841 36.81 20.55 18.43
C ILE A 841 37.02 21.47 17.21
N THR A 842 35.99 22.21 16.79
CA THR A 842 36.04 23.15 15.67
C THR A 842 35.70 24.58 16.08
N CYS A 843 36.17 25.53 15.29
CA CYS A 843 35.89 26.96 15.40
C CYS A 843 35.33 27.46 14.06
N TYR A 844 34.19 28.14 14.09
CA TYR A 844 33.55 28.70 12.90
C TYR A 844 33.90 30.18 12.70
N ILE A 845 34.36 30.52 11.50
CA ILE A 845 34.73 31.89 11.13
C ILE A 845 33.69 32.47 10.16
N ASP A 846 32.84 33.38 10.64
CA ASP A 846 31.72 33.99 9.90
C ASP A 846 32.17 34.72 8.62
N GLN A 847 33.32 35.40 8.66
CA GLN A 847 33.84 36.13 7.49
C GLN A 847 34.25 35.19 6.35
N MET A 848 34.64 33.96 6.67
CA MET A 848 35.10 32.97 5.69
C MET A 848 34.00 31.94 5.35
N ASN A 849 32.92 31.87 6.13
CA ASN A 849 31.91 30.81 6.06
C ASN A 849 32.51 29.38 6.18
N THR A 850 33.50 29.22 7.06
CA THR A 850 34.32 28.00 7.14
C THR A 850 34.55 27.56 8.58
N TRP A 851 34.57 26.23 8.80
CA TRP A 851 34.94 25.59 10.06
C TRP A 851 36.40 25.14 10.02
N TYR A 852 37.14 25.45 11.08
CA TYR A 852 38.53 25.07 11.27
C TYR A 852 38.68 24.20 12.50
N ASP A 853 39.57 23.21 12.46
CA ASP A 853 39.90 22.40 13.62
C ASP A 853 40.73 23.23 14.62
N ILE A 854 40.33 23.22 15.90
CA ILE A 854 40.95 24.08 16.94
C ILE A 854 42.42 23.72 17.17
N LYS A 855 42.81 22.45 16.97
CA LYS A 855 44.16 21.96 17.30
C LYS A 855 45.13 22.04 16.13
N THR A 856 44.66 21.66 14.94
CA THR A 856 45.46 21.54 13.72
C THR A 856 45.35 22.77 12.84
N HIS A 857 44.35 23.64 13.07
CA HIS A 857 44.03 24.81 12.25
C HIS A 857 43.72 24.49 10.78
N GLN A 858 43.47 23.23 10.45
CA GLN A 858 43.08 22.82 9.10
C GLN A 858 41.61 23.11 8.86
N GLU A 859 41.28 23.44 7.60
CA GLU A 859 39.89 23.53 7.15
C GLU A 859 39.21 22.17 7.30
N VAL A 860 38.09 22.14 8.01
CA VAL A 860 37.26 20.94 8.18
C VAL A 860 36.18 20.89 7.12
N THR A 861 35.43 21.99 6.98
CA THR A 861 34.38 22.13 5.98
C THR A 861 34.02 23.61 5.77
N SER A 862 33.32 23.92 4.68
CA SER A 862 32.94 25.28 4.28
C SER A 862 31.55 25.29 3.64
N SER A 863 31.09 26.44 3.16
CA SER A 863 29.79 26.57 2.46
C SER A 863 29.61 25.57 1.29
N ARG A 864 30.72 25.11 0.68
CA ARG A 864 30.73 24.09 -0.38
C ARG A 864 30.03 22.78 0.02
N LEU A 865 30.02 22.44 1.30
CA LEU A 865 29.31 21.26 1.79
C LEU A 865 27.82 21.30 1.42
N PHE A 866 27.18 22.46 1.52
CA PHE A 866 25.75 22.59 1.28
C PHE A 866 25.43 22.54 -0.22
N SER A 867 26.29 23.08 -1.08
CA SER A 867 26.21 22.90 -2.54
C SER A 867 26.33 21.43 -2.92
N GLU A 868 27.28 20.69 -2.34
CA GLU A 868 27.45 19.26 -2.65
C GLU A 868 26.29 18.40 -2.11
N ILE A 869 25.71 18.76 -0.96
CA ILE A 869 24.46 18.16 -0.47
C ILE A 869 23.32 18.46 -1.44
N GLN A 870 23.26 19.67 -1.99
CA GLN A 870 22.26 20.04 -2.98
C GLN A 870 22.43 19.25 -4.29
N ASP A 871 23.65 19.07 -4.78
CA ASP A 871 23.91 18.24 -5.96
C ASP A 871 23.54 16.76 -5.71
N THR A 872 23.67 16.30 -4.47
CA THR A 872 23.38 14.91 -4.09
C THR A 872 21.89 14.64 -3.84
N LEU A 873 21.21 15.50 -3.06
CA LEU A 873 19.86 15.28 -2.53
C LEU A 873 18.83 16.31 -3.04
N GLY A 874 19.26 17.27 -3.85
CA GLY A 874 18.45 18.39 -4.28
C GLY A 874 18.05 19.33 -3.14
N THR A 875 17.16 20.27 -3.47
CA THR A 875 16.59 21.23 -2.51
C THR A 875 15.79 20.52 -1.39
N PHE A 876 15.20 19.37 -1.69
CA PHE A 876 14.47 18.54 -0.71
C PHE A 876 15.37 18.04 0.41
N GLY A 877 16.62 17.64 0.11
CA GLY A 877 17.57 17.20 1.12
C GLY A 877 17.95 18.31 2.10
N LEU A 878 18.25 19.50 1.58
CA LEU A 878 18.56 20.67 2.40
C LEU A 878 17.37 21.11 3.27
N ASN A 879 16.17 21.20 2.70
CA ASN A 879 14.96 21.51 3.45
C ASN A 879 14.69 20.44 4.54
N GLY A 880 14.85 19.16 4.19
CA GLY A 880 14.74 18.04 5.13
C GLY A 880 15.72 18.12 6.30
N LEU A 881 16.97 18.50 6.04
CA LEU A 881 17.98 18.74 7.08
C LEU A 881 17.61 19.93 7.96
N ASP A 882 17.13 21.04 7.38
CA ASP A 882 16.67 22.20 8.15
C ASP A 882 15.52 21.84 9.09
N ARG A 883 14.54 21.08 8.59
CA ARG A 883 13.41 20.58 9.38
C ARG A 883 13.86 19.67 10.51
N LEU A 884 14.77 18.73 10.25
CA LEU A 884 15.32 17.83 11.27
C LEU A 884 16.08 18.63 12.35
N LEU A 885 16.91 19.60 11.94
CA LEU A 885 17.61 20.51 12.87
C LEU A 885 16.62 21.32 13.71
N CYS A 886 15.47 21.72 13.17
CA CYS A 886 14.42 22.37 13.97
C CYS A 886 13.92 21.47 15.11
N PHE A 887 13.62 20.20 14.84
CA PHE A 887 13.20 19.24 15.87
C PHE A 887 14.30 18.97 16.90
N MET A 888 15.56 18.89 16.46
CA MET A 888 16.70 18.76 17.36
C MET A 888 16.86 19.98 18.27
N ILE A 889 16.67 21.20 17.73
CA ILE A 889 16.65 22.43 18.54
C ILE A 889 15.50 22.41 19.54
N VAL A 890 14.28 22.02 19.14
CA VAL A 890 13.13 21.88 20.06
C VAL A 890 13.48 20.95 21.22
N LYS A 891 14.03 19.77 20.94
CA LYS A 891 14.43 18.79 21.95
C LYS A 891 15.53 19.32 22.88
N GLU A 892 16.57 19.96 22.34
CA GLU A 892 17.64 20.54 23.15
C GLU A 892 17.13 21.71 24.01
N LEU A 893 16.20 22.54 23.52
CA LEU A 893 15.56 23.59 24.30
C LEU A 893 14.65 23.04 25.41
N GLN A 894 13.90 21.96 25.15
CA GLN A 894 13.11 21.28 26.17
C GLN A 894 13.99 20.62 27.25
N ASN A 895 15.11 20.01 26.83
CA ASN A 895 16.13 19.49 27.74
C ASN A 895 16.74 20.60 28.59
N PHE A 896 17.03 21.75 27.96
CA PHE A 896 17.51 22.94 28.64
C PHE A 896 16.50 23.43 29.69
N LEU A 897 15.22 23.52 29.36
CA LEU A 897 14.18 23.92 30.32
C LEU A 897 14.07 22.95 31.50
N SER A 898 14.16 21.64 31.23
CA SER A 898 14.14 20.61 32.26
C SER A 898 15.36 20.71 33.18
N MET A 899 16.53 20.96 32.59
CA MET A 899 17.78 21.22 33.32
C MET A 899 17.67 22.50 34.14
N PHE A 900 17.12 23.58 33.58
CA PHE A 900 16.89 24.85 34.28
C PHE A 900 15.98 24.68 35.49
N GLN A 901 14.87 23.94 35.34
CA GLN A 901 13.97 23.65 36.45
C GLN A 901 14.65 22.82 37.54
N LYS A 902 15.40 21.76 37.17
CA LYS A 902 16.03 20.86 38.13
C LYS A 902 17.25 21.48 38.83
N ASN A 903 18.15 22.12 38.09
CA ASN A 903 19.45 22.56 38.59
C ASN A 903 19.46 24.01 39.09
N ILE A 904 18.53 24.86 38.62
CA ILE A 904 18.48 26.28 39.00
C ILE A 904 17.27 26.55 39.89
N LEU A 905 16.07 26.12 39.48
CA LEU A 905 14.85 26.44 40.23
C LEU A 905 14.59 25.55 41.46
N ARG A 906 15.16 24.34 41.54
CA ARG A 906 15.04 23.51 42.76
C ARG A 906 16.22 23.68 43.72
N ASP A 907 17.34 24.26 43.28
CA ASP A 907 18.49 24.51 44.14
C ASP A 907 18.34 25.84 44.89
N ARG A 908 18.05 25.74 46.19
CA ARG A 908 17.86 26.90 47.07
C ARG A 908 19.09 27.79 47.16
N SER A 909 20.30 27.22 47.10
CA SER A 909 21.55 27.99 47.20
C SER A 909 21.77 28.89 45.98
N VAL A 910 21.39 28.41 44.80
CA VAL A 910 21.44 29.15 43.54
C VAL A 910 20.37 30.24 43.54
N GLN A 911 19.15 29.92 43.98
CA GLN A 911 18.08 30.91 44.09
C GLN A 911 18.44 32.07 45.04
N ASP A 912 18.97 31.76 46.22
CA ASP A 912 19.38 32.77 47.20
C ASP A 912 20.51 33.66 46.63
N THR A 913 21.44 33.07 45.87
CA THR A 913 22.51 33.80 45.18
C THR A 913 21.94 34.72 44.09
N LEU A 914 20.99 34.25 43.27
CA LEU A 914 20.36 35.06 42.22
C LEU A 914 19.50 36.19 42.80
N LYS A 915 18.81 35.94 43.92
CA LYS A 915 18.04 36.95 44.64
C LYS A 915 18.96 38.04 45.23
N ALA A 916 20.05 37.64 45.88
CA ALA A 916 21.05 38.58 46.39
C ALA A 916 21.69 39.41 45.28
N LEU A 917 22.01 38.79 44.14
CA LEU A 917 22.54 39.49 42.97
C LEU A 917 21.52 40.50 42.42
N MET A 918 20.26 40.12 42.25
CA MET A 918 19.20 41.04 41.79
C MET A 918 19.00 42.23 42.72
N SER A 919 19.10 42.03 44.04
CA SER A 919 19.06 43.13 45.01
C SER A 919 20.26 44.06 44.89
N ALA A 920 21.47 43.52 44.65
CA ALA A 920 22.70 44.32 44.51
C ALA A 920 22.78 45.10 43.19
N VAL A 921 22.11 44.61 42.15
CA VAL A 921 22.16 45.14 40.78
C VAL A 921 20.98 46.11 40.50
N SER A 922 19.99 46.16 41.39
CA SER A 922 18.86 47.10 41.31
C SER A 922 19.21 48.46 41.94
N PRO A 923 18.94 49.61 41.29
CA PRO A 923 18.27 49.76 39.99
C PRO A 923 19.20 49.53 38.79
N LEU A 924 18.68 48.91 37.71
CA LEU A 924 19.43 48.54 36.50
C LEU A 924 20.06 49.72 35.73
N LYS A 925 19.57 50.95 35.96
CA LYS A 925 20.15 52.16 35.36
C LYS A 925 21.33 52.73 36.15
N GLY A 926 21.56 52.30 37.39
CA GLY A 926 22.64 52.78 38.26
C GLY A 926 23.99 52.10 38.02
N ILE A 927 25.04 52.61 38.66
CA ILE A 927 26.42 52.06 38.64
C ILE A 927 26.65 51.21 39.90
N ILE A 928 27.30 50.06 39.75
CA ILE A 928 27.61 49.17 40.88
C ILE A 928 29.04 49.42 41.36
N ALA A 929 29.19 49.84 42.62
CA ALA A 929 30.49 49.94 43.29
C ALA A 929 31.13 48.56 43.48
N ASN A 930 32.40 48.40 43.13
CA ASN A 930 33.13 47.12 43.17
C ASN A 930 32.46 45.98 42.39
N SER A 931 31.93 46.30 41.19
CA SER A 931 31.29 45.37 40.25
C SER A 931 32.06 44.06 40.06
N ASN A 932 33.40 44.11 39.93
CA ASN A 932 34.25 42.92 39.78
C ASN A 932 34.08 41.93 40.94
N LYS A 933 33.99 42.41 42.19
CA LYS A 933 33.80 41.55 43.37
C LYS A 933 32.39 40.97 43.42
N VAL A 934 31.37 41.80 43.11
CA VAL A 934 29.96 41.39 43.12
C VAL A 934 29.71 40.27 42.10
N TYR A 935 30.15 40.48 40.85
CA TYR A 935 29.95 39.50 39.78
C TYR A 935 30.82 38.25 39.96
N SER A 936 32.09 38.39 40.33
CA SER A 936 32.96 37.21 40.56
C SER A 936 32.46 36.33 41.70
N ALA A 937 31.92 36.92 42.77
CA ALA A 937 31.34 36.16 43.89
C ALA A 937 30.09 35.38 43.46
N ALA A 938 29.26 35.95 42.59
CA ALA A 938 28.09 35.28 42.03
C ALA A 938 28.48 34.14 41.08
N ILE A 939 29.44 34.38 40.17
CA ILE A 939 29.96 33.37 39.23
C ILE A 939 30.54 32.16 39.98
N ALA A 940 31.35 32.40 41.02
CA ALA A 940 31.96 31.34 41.82
C ALA A 940 30.91 30.42 42.47
N LYS A 941 29.79 31.00 42.93
CA LYS A 941 28.68 30.24 43.54
C LYS A 941 27.83 29.47 42.53
N THR A 942 27.85 29.85 41.25
CA THR A 942 27.07 29.18 40.18
C THR A 942 27.92 28.33 39.24
N GLN A 943 29.21 28.18 39.50
CA GLN A 943 30.18 27.52 38.62
C GLN A 943 29.77 26.09 38.18
N LYS A 944 29.10 25.33 39.05
CA LYS A 944 28.68 23.94 38.79
C LYS A 944 27.66 23.81 37.65
N ILE A 945 26.96 24.88 37.30
CA ILE A 945 25.90 24.89 36.29
C ILE A 945 26.49 25.07 34.88
N TRP A 946 27.63 25.76 34.76
CA TRP A 946 28.10 26.32 33.49
C TRP A 946 28.55 25.31 32.45
N THR A 947 29.05 24.14 32.82
CA THR A 947 29.48 23.14 31.84
C THR A 947 28.29 22.60 31.03
N ALA A 948 27.24 22.12 31.72
CA ALA A 948 26.04 21.62 31.06
C ALA A 948 25.26 22.72 30.33
N TYR A 949 25.27 23.94 30.89
CA TYR A 949 24.64 25.10 30.28
C TYR A 949 25.35 25.51 28.98
N LEU A 950 26.69 25.57 29.00
CA LEU A 950 27.51 25.88 27.83
C LEU A 950 27.28 24.84 26.73
N ASP A 951 27.35 23.54 27.06
CA ASP A 951 27.12 22.46 26.10
C ASP A 951 25.77 22.58 25.38
N SER A 952 24.70 22.91 26.11
CA SER A 952 23.36 23.09 25.52
C SER A 952 23.29 24.32 24.61
N ILE A 953 23.83 25.46 25.05
CA ILE A 953 23.85 26.71 24.26
C ILE A 953 24.69 26.54 23.00
N MET A 954 25.88 25.94 23.10
CA MET A 954 26.79 25.70 21.98
C MET A 954 26.16 24.79 20.93
N LYS A 955 25.45 23.74 21.34
CA LYS A 955 24.71 22.86 20.42
C LYS A 955 23.59 23.61 19.67
N VAL A 956 22.79 24.40 20.38
CA VAL A 956 21.75 25.22 19.74
C VAL A 956 22.36 26.21 18.74
N GLY A 957 23.46 26.85 19.13
CA GLY A 957 24.22 27.75 18.27
C GLY A 957 24.77 27.07 17.01
N GLN A 958 25.39 25.91 17.16
CA GLN A 958 25.90 25.10 16.06
C GLN A 958 24.79 24.79 15.05
N MET A 959 23.65 24.27 15.54
CA MET A 959 22.51 23.96 14.68
C MET A 959 21.99 25.22 13.96
N GLN A 960 21.97 26.37 14.62
CA GLN A 960 21.54 27.62 13.99
C GLN A 960 22.51 28.14 12.91
N ILE A 961 23.83 27.95 13.08
CA ILE A 961 24.80 28.24 12.01
C ILE A 961 24.51 27.37 10.80
N LEU A 962 24.31 26.07 11.00
CA LEU A 962 23.99 25.13 9.92
C LEU A 962 22.70 25.53 9.21
N ARG A 963 21.62 25.85 9.94
CA ARG A 963 20.35 26.33 9.36
C ARG A 963 20.53 27.61 8.53
N ARG A 964 21.36 28.55 8.98
CA ARG A 964 21.68 29.76 8.21
C ARG A 964 22.41 29.44 6.91
N GLN A 965 23.40 28.53 6.94
CA GLN A 965 24.12 28.13 5.74
C GLN A 965 23.22 27.39 4.74
N ILE A 966 22.35 26.50 5.23
CA ILE A 966 21.31 25.85 4.40
C ILE A 966 20.39 26.89 3.75
N THR A 967 19.91 27.86 4.53
CA THR A 967 19.03 28.92 4.02
C THR A 967 19.72 29.76 2.94
N ASN A 968 21.01 30.08 3.12
CA ASN A 968 21.79 30.82 2.14
C ASN A 968 21.93 30.05 0.83
N GLU A 969 22.21 28.74 0.89
CA GLU A 969 22.35 27.90 -0.29
C GLU A 969 21.02 27.75 -1.05
N LEU A 970 19.92 27.49 -0.32
CA LEU A 970 18.57 27.43 -0.89
C LEU A 970 18.18 28.74 -1.58
N ASN A 971 18.50 29.89 -0.96
CA ASN A 971 18.22 31.20 -1.54
C ASN A 971 19.05 31.44 -2.81
N TYR A 972 20.34 31.09 -2.76
CA TYR A 972 21.25 31.22 -3.89
C TYR A 972 20.77 30.39 -5.09
N SER A 973 20.47 29.10 -4.88
CA SER A 973 19.95 28.22 -5.93
C SER A 973 18.60 28.68 -6.45
N CYS A 974 17.63 29.04 -5.58
CA CYS A 974 16.32 29.48 -6.04
C CYS A 974 16.41 30.73 -6.94
N ARG A 975 17.29 31.68 -6.61
CA ARG A 975 17.52 32.88 -7.43
C ARG A 975 18.22 32.58 -8.76
N PHE A 976 19.04 31.54 -8.80
CA PHE A 976 19.75 31.11 -10.00
C PHE A 976 18.86 30.26 -10.92
N ASP A 977 18.30 29.17 -10.40
CA ASP A 977 17.54 28.17 -11.15
C ASP A 977 16.10 28.61 -11.44
N SER A 978 15.50 29.47 -10.60
CA SER A 978 14.07 29.81 -10.66
C SER A 978 13.80 31.28 -10.33
N LYS A 979 14.52 32.19 -11.02
CA LYS A 979 14.46 33.66 -10.80
C LYS A 979 13.05 34.25 -10.73
N HIS A 980 12.13 33.81 -11.60
CA HIS A 980 10.76 34.31 -11.64
C HIS A 980 9.96 33.91 -10.39
N LEU A 981 10.13 32.65 -9.93
CA LEU A 981 9.49 32.16 -8.72
C LEU A 981 10.02 32.92 -7.49
N ALA A 982 11.34 33.08 -7.39
CA ALA A 982 11.97 33.84 -6.30
C ALA A 982 11.42 35.29 -6.23
N ALA A 983 11.35 35.98 -7.36
CA ALA A 983 10.82 37.35 -7.42
C ALA A 983 9.32 37.41 -7.04
N ALA A 984 8.52 36.45 -7.50
CA ALA A 984 7.10 36.38 -7.16
C ALA A 984 6.89 36.14 -5.65
N LEU A 985 7.62 35.19 -5.06
CA LEU A 985 7.56 34.90 -3.62
C LEU A 985 8.02 36.08 -2.77
N GLU A 986 9.11 36.76 -3.15
CA GLU A 986 9.57 37.95 -2.43
C GLU A 986 8.54 39.09 -2.49
N ASN A 987 7.95 39.34 -3.65
CA ASN A 987 6.94 40.37 -3.82
C ASN A 987 5.66 40.04 -3.04
N LEU A 988 5.21 38.79 -3.09
CA LEU A 988 4.04 38.32 -2.34
C LEU A 988 4.26 38.46 -0.83
N ASN A 989 5.43 38.03 -0.32
CA ASN A 989 5.77 38.18 1.09
C ASN A 989 5.79 39.66 1.53
N LYS A 990 6.39 40.54 0.72
CA LYS A 990 6.41 41.99 1.00
C LYS A 990 5.02 42.60 1.01
N ALA A 991 4.16 42.22 0.06
CA ALA A 991 2.78 42.71 -0.03
C ALA A 991 1.97 42.29 1.20
N ILE A 992 2.05 41.02 1.60
CA ILE A 992 1.33 40.50 2.77
C ILE A 992 1.81 41.18 4.06
N LEU A 993 3.12 41.36 4.23
CA LEU A 993 3.67 42.07 5.39
C LEU A 993 3.22 43.54 5.43
N ALA A 994 3.14 44.21 4.28
CA ALA A 994 2.64 45.58 4.18
C ALA A 994 1.15 45.66 4.53
N ASP A 995 0.33 44.71 4.08
CA ASP A 995 -1.10 44.64 4.43
C ASP A 995 -1.30 44.41 5.93
N ILE A 996 -0.49 43.53 6.54
CA ILE A 996 -0.51 43.28 7.99
C ILE A 996 -0.12 44.55 8.76
N GLU A 997 0.95 45.24 8.34
CA GLU A 997 1.38 46.48 8.97
C GLU A 997 0.32 47.58 8.84
N ALA A 998 -0.30 47.69 7.66
CA ALA A 998 -1.39 48.64 7.42
C ALA A 998 -2.62 48.34 8.29
N HIS A 999 -2.95 47.06 8.53
CA HIS A 999 -4.01 46.67 9.45
C HIS A 999 -3.72 47.07 10.91
N TYR A 1000 -2.47 46.90 11.38
CA TYR A 1000 -2.10 47.34 12.74
C TYR A 1000 -2.19 48.86 12.91
N GLN A 1001 -2.00 49.62 11.83
CA GLN A 1001 -2.19 51.08 11.82
C GLN A 1001 -3.67 51.47 11.68
N ASN A 1002 -4.44 50.71 10.89
CA ASN A 1002 -5.88 50.91 10.68
C ASN A 1002 -6.65 49.57 10.66
N PRO A 1003 -7.35 49.21 11.76
CA PRO A 1003 -8.07 47.95 11.89
C PRO A 1003 -9.19 47.71 10.86
N THR A 1004 -9.58 48.70 10.05
CA THR A 1004 -10.58 48.53 8.98
C THR A 1004 -10.02 47.86 7.73
N LEU A 1005 -8.70 47.74 7.60
CA LEU A 1005 -8.03 47.10 6.46
C LEU A 1005 -7.99 45.56 6.63
N PRO A 1006 -7.87 44.78 5.54
CA PRO A 1006 -7.94 43.33 5.62
C PRO A 1006 -6.74 42.73 6.37
N TYR A 1007 -7.01 41.78 7.25
CA TYR A 1007 -6.02 40.93 7.91
C TYR A 1007 -6.38 39.46 7.65
N PRO A 1008 -5.41 38.57 7.36
CA PRO A 1008 -5.68 37.15 7.23
C PRO A 1008 -6.28 36.62 8.54
N LYS A 1009 -7.57 36.25 8.54
CA LYS A 1009 -8.24 35.67 9.71
C LYS A 1009 -7.51 34.39 10.15
N GLU A 1010 -7.67 34.00 11.42
CA GLU A 1010 -7.04 32.78 11.97
C GLU A 1010 -7.40 31.50 11.17
N ASP A 1011 -8.60 31.45 10.57
CA ASP A 1011 -9.07 30.35 9.72
C ASP A 1011 -8.44 30.34 8.31
N ASN A 1012 -7.66 31.36 7.93
CA ASN A 1012 -7.06 31.48 6.61
C ASN A 1012 -5.70 30.76 6.55
N THR A 1013 -5.60 29.74 5.69
CA THR A 1013 -4.38 28.92 5.52
C THR A 1013 -3.25 29.62 4.76
N LEU A 1014 -3.49 30.80 4.18
CA LEU A 1014 -2.54 31.52 3.32
C LEU A 1014 -1.16 31.70 3.96
N LEU A 1015 -1.10 32.15 5.23
CA LEU A 1015 0.18 32.38 5.92
C LEU A 1015 0.94 31.08 6.15
N TYR A 1016 0.21 29.99 6.44
CA TYR A 1016 0.80 28.66 6.63
C TYR A 1016 1.39 28.12 5.32
N GLU A 1017 0.61 28.19 4.23
CA GLU A 1017 1.04 27.71 2.90
C GLU A 1017 2.24 28.50 2.36
N ILE A 1018 2.19 29.83 2.43
CA ILE A 1018 3.28 30.70 1.95
C ILE A 1018 4.56 30.47 2.75
N THR A 1019 4.45 30.27 4.07
CA THR A 1019 5.63 30.01 4.90
C THR A 1019 6.41 28.79 4.41
N ALA A 1020 5.73 27.70 4.02
CA ALA A 1020 6.39 26.51 3.48
C ALA A 1020 7.17 26.82 2.18
N TYR A 1021 6.59 27.61 1.27
CA TYR A 1021 7.27 28.04 0.04
C TYR A 1021 8.46 28.97 0.33
N LEU A 1022 8.33 29.91 1.27
CA LEU A 1022 9.40 30.81 1.68
C LEU A 1022 10.56 30.06 2.35
N GLU A 1023 10.25 29.06 3.19
CA GLU A 1023 11.26 28.19 3.80
C GLU A 1023 12.00 27.38 2.74
N ALA A 1024 11.28 26.77 1.79
CA ALA A 1024 11.89 26.01 0.69
C ALA A 1024 12.74 26.86 -0.26
N ALA A 1025 12.37 28.13 -0.46
CA ALA A 1025 13.13 29.08 -1.28
C ALA A 1025 14.28 29.77 -0.50
N GLY A 1026 14.47 29.47 0.79
CA GLY A 1026 15.45 30.15 1.62
C GLY A 1026 15.15 31.64 1.86
N ILE A 1027 13.89 32.07 1.72
CA ILE A 1027 13.42 33.45 1.94
C ILE A 1027 12.85 33.57 3.37
N HIS A 1028 13.66 33.21 4.37
CA HIS A 1028 13.28 33.31 5.77
C HIS A 1028 14.50 33.57 6.67
N ASN A 1029 14.28 33.91 7.94
CA ASN A 1029 15.36 34.07 8.92
C ASN A 1029 15.27 32.98 10.00
N PRO A 1030 16.15 31.96 9.98
CA PRO A 1030 16.19 30.89 10.98
C PRO A 1030 16.21 31.37 12.44
N LEU A 1031 16.89 32.48 12.72
CA LEU A 1031 17.07 33.03 14.08
C LEU A 1031 15.80 33.66 14.66
N ASN A 1032 14.81 33.96 13.81
CA ASN A 1032 13.53 34.54 14.25
C ASN A 1032 12.47 33.48 14.58
N LYS A 1033 12.73 32.20 14.30
CA LYS A 1033 11.77 31.11 14.53
C LYS A 1033 11.55 30.87 16.02
N ILE A 1034 10.28 30.71 16.40
CA ILE A 1034 9.89 30.28 17.75
C ILE A 1034 9.68 28.76 17.71
N TYR A 1035 10.43 28.04 18.53
CA TYR A 1035 10.47 26.58 18.58
C TYR A 1035 9.61 26.00 19.69
N ILE A 1036 9.53 26.69 20.83
CA ILE A 1036 8.87 26.20 22.03
C ILE A 1036 7.97 27.28 22.62
N THR A 1037 6.87 26.85 23.21
CA THR A 1037 6.05 27.70 24.07
C THR A 1037 6.62 27.68 25.49
N THR A 1038 6.84 28.86 26.06
CA THR A 1038 7.55 29.00 27.35
C THR A 1038 6.63 29.55 28.44
N LYS A 1039 6.75 29.00 29.65
CA LYS A 1039 6.15 29.58 30.86
C LYS A 1039 7.08 30.65 31.44
N ARG A 1040 6.54 31.55 32.27
CA ARG A 1040 7.33 32.57 32.98
C ARG A 1040 8.38 31.89 33.87
N LEU A 1041 9.67 32.15 33.61
CA LEU A 1041 10.77 31.62 34.41
C LEU A 1041 11.41 32.73 35.26
N PRO A 1042 11.39 32.62 36.60
CA PRO A 1042 12.02 33.63 37.45
C PRO A 1042 13.55 33.62 37.26
N TYR A 1043 14.18 34.80 37.39
CA TYR A 1043 15.63 35.00 37.28
C TYR A 1043 16.28 34.62 35.93
N PHE A 1044 15.49 34.32 34.91
CA PHE A 1044 15.99 33.89 33.60
C PHE A 1044 16.93 34.91 32.90
N PRO A 1045 16.66 36.23 32.88
CA PRO A 1045 17.60 37.20 32.31
C PRO A 1045 18.90 37.26 33.11
N THR A 1046 18.79 37.19 34.43
CA THR A 1046 19.90 37.30 35.38
C THR A 1046 20.89 36.15 35.24
N ILE A 1047 20.39 34.91 35.12
CA ILE A 1047 21.26 33.74 34.97
C ILE A 1047 21.89 33.67 33.58
N ASN A 1048 21.18 34.06 32.51
CA ASN A 1048 21.78 34.18 31.17
C ASN A 1048 22.87 35.26 31.13
N PHE A 1049 22.65 36.39 31.80
CA PHE A 1049 23.66 37.44 31.98
C PHE A 1049 24.89 36.91 32.74
N LEU A 1050 24.68 36.25 33.88
CA LEU A 1050 25.74 35.68 34.70
C LEU A 1050 26.54 34.60 33.95
N PHE A 1051 25.84 33.78 33.15
CA PHE A 1051 26.44 32.78 32.28
C PHE A 1051 27.34 33.43 31.23
N LEU A 1052 26.87 34.46 30.51
CA LEU A 1052 27.65 35.14 29.48
C LEU A 1052 28.94 35.74 30.05
N ILE A 1053 28.86 36.49 31.15
CA ILE A 1053 30.05 37.11 31.75
C ILE A 1053 31.05 36.08 32.31
N SER A 1054 30.58 34.89 32.70
CA SER A 1054 31.46 33.81 33.15
C SER A 1054 32.29 33.18 32.02
N GLN A 1055 31.92 33.42 30.75
CA GLN A 1055 32.67 32.92 29.60
C GLN A 1055 33.75 33.90 29.10
N PHE A 1056 33.62 35.20 29.34
CA PHE A 1056 34.58 36.20 28.83
C PHE A 1056 36.05 35.94 29.21
N PRO A 1057 36.40 35.48 30.43
CA PRO A 1057 37.79 35.18 30.77
C PRO A 1057 38.46 34.09 29.89
N LYS A 1058 37.65 33.28 29.19
CA LYS A 1058 38.09 32.21 28.30
C LYS A 1058 38.22 32.66 26.84
N LEU A 1059 37.83 33.89 26.53
CA LEU A 1059 37.80 34.45 25.18
C LEU A 1059 38.88 35.53 25.02
N GLN A 1060 39.32 35.74 23.79
CA GLN A 1060 40.25 36.81 23.44
C GLN A 1060 39.88 37.39 22.06
N TYR A 1061 40.07 38.70 21.90
CA TYR A 1061 39.84 39.35 20.61
C TYR A 1061 41.09 39.28 19.73
N ASN A 1062 40.89 38.91 18.47
CA ASN A 1062 41.90 38.94 17.42
C ASN A 1062 41.40 39.83 16.27
N ARG A 1063 42.23 40.79 15.83
CA ARG A 1063 41.86 41.76 14.79
C ARG A 1063 41.49 41.12 13.44
N ASN A 1064 42.10 39.98 13.11
CA ASN A 1064 41.87 39.30 11.82
C ASN A 1064 40.75 38.25 11.90
N LEU A 1065 40.56 37.62 13.06
CA LEU A 1065 39.67 36.46 13.24
C LEU A 1065 38.43 36.76 14.07
N GLY A 1066 38.34 37.94 14.69
CA GLY A 1066 37.30 38.26 15.67
C GLY A 1066 37.58 37.66 17.04
N VAL A 1067 36.52 37.38 17.81
CA VAL A 1067 36.64 36.78 19.14
C VAL A 1067 36.92 35.28 18.99
N VAL A 1068 37.99 34.81 19.60
CA VAL A 1068 38.42 33.41 19.58
C VAL A 1068 38.65 32.87 20.98
N CYS A 1069 38.67 31.56 21.12
CA CYS A 1069 39.02 30.91 22.37
C CYS A 1069 40.47 31.21 22.78
N LYS A 1070 40.70 31.46 24.06
CA LYS A 1070 42.03 31.74 24.62
C LYS A 1070 42.87 30.47 24.77
N ARG A 1071 42.26 29.34 25.14
CA ARG A 1071 42.93 28.03 25.27
C ARG A 1071 42.10 26.93 24.62
N PRO A 1072 42.67 26.04 23.79
CA PRO A 1072 41.94 24.91 23.20
C PRO A 1072 41.20 24.02 24.20
N ALA A 1073 41.68 23.94 25.45
CA ALA A 1073 41.05 23.16 26.51
C ALA A 1073 39.71 23.73 27.02
N ASP A 1074 39.42 25.02 26.76
CA ASP A 1074 38.20 25.68 27.23
C ASP A 1074 36.96 25.35 26.37
N GLN A 1075 37.16 24.73 25.19
CA GLN A 1075 36.12 24.17 24.30
C GLN A 1075 34.94 25.12 24.01
N ILE A 1076 35.25 26.39 23.72
CA ILE A 1076 34.26 27.42 23.44
C ILE A 1076 34.51 28.04 22.06
N ASP A 1077 33.44 28.19 21.28
CA ASP A 1077 33.43 28.90 20.01
C ASP A 1077 32.48 30.11 20.14
N TRP A 1078 32.95 31.27 19.68
CA TRP A 1078 32.26 32.54 19.88
C TRP A 1078 30.90 32.57 19.20
N LEU A 1079 30.84 32.22 17.91
CA LEU A 1079 29.60 32.42 17.16
C LEU A 1079 28.49 31.46 17.60
N PRO A 1080 28.73 30.14 17.83
CA PRO A 1080 27.71 29.27 18.39
C PRO A 1080 27.25 29.75 19.79
N LEU A 1081 28.14 30.28 20.63
CA LEU A 1081 27.73 30.85 21.93
C LEU A 1081 26.73 31.99 21.74
N VAL A 1082 27.04 32.94 20.85
CA VAL A 1082 26.21 34.12 20.57
C VAL A 1082 24.86 33.69 19.99
N LEU A 1083 24.85 32.87 18.94
CA LEU A 1083 23.62 32.44 18.26
C LEU A 1083 22.76 31.50 19.13
N GLY A 1084 23.39 30.70 20.00
CA GLY A 1084 22.70 29.87 20.98
C GLY A 1084 21.95 30.69 22.01
N LEU A 1085 22.62 31.70 22.61
CA LEU A 1085 21.99 32.63 23.56
C LEU A 1085 20.90 33.47 22.91
N LEU A 1086 21.14 33.96 21.69
CA LEU A 1086 20.16 34.68 20.88
C LEU A 1086 18.88 33.85 20.68
N THR A 1087 19.05 32.61 20.23
CA THR A 1087 17.94 31.69 19.98
C THR A 1087 17.17 31.43 21.27
N LEU A 1088 17.88 31.15 22.37
CA LEU A 1088 17.27 30.89 23.67
C LEU A 1088 16.44 32.09 24.17
N LEU A 1089 17.01 33.31 24.15
CA LEU A 1089 16.30 34.52 24.60
C LEU A 1089 15.08 34.82 23.74
N LYS A 1090 15.15 34.55 22.43
CA LYS A 1090 14.04 34.77 21.49
C LYS A 1090 12.81 33.89 21.78
N GLN A 1091 12.98 32.75 22.45
CA GLN A 1091 11.87 31.86 22.84
C GLN A 1091 11.00 32.41 23.97
N PHE A 1092 11.44 33.49 24.64
CA PHE A 1092 10.74 34.12 25.74
C PHE A 1092 10.21 35.49 25.34
N HIS A 1093 9.30 36.03 26.16
CA HIS A 1093 8.75 37.37 25.94
C HIS A 1093 9.88 38.42 25.87
N SER A 1094 9.74 39.39 24.96
CA SER A 1094 10.68 40.51 24.74
C SER A 1094 11.22 41.20 26.00
N ARG A 1095 10.42 41.30 27.08
CA ARG A 1095 10.84 41.88 28.37
C ARG A 1095 12.04 41.17 29.00
N TYR A 1096 12.18 39.85 28.79
CA TYR A 1096 13.35 39.10 29.25
C TYR A 1096 14.62 39.57 28.55
N THR A 1097 14.53 39.79 27.24
CA THR A 1097 15.62 40.33 26.43
C THR A 1097 15.97 41.76 26.85
N GLU A 1098 14.98 42.63 27.04
CA GLU A 1098 15.21 44.00 27.52
C GLU A 1098 15.94 44.02 28.87
N GLN A 1099 15.50 43.17 29.81
CA GLN A 1099 16.14 43.06 31.12
C GLN A 1099 17.57 42.50 31.01
N PHE A 1100 17.81 41.53 30.15
CA PHE A 1100 19.14 40.97 29.88
C PHE A 1100 20.09 42.02 29.29
N LEU A 1101 19.64 42.78 28.29
CA LEU A 1101 20.42 43.87 27.68
C LEU A 1101 20.72 44.99 28.69
N ALA A 1102 19.77 45.32 29.56
CA ALA A 1102 19.98 46.30 30.63
C ALA A 1102 21.06 45.85 31.64
N LEU A 1103 21.08 44.55 31.98
CA LEU A 1103 22.11 43.96 32.86
C LEU A 1103 23.51 44.03 32.22
N ILE A 1104 23.63 43.70 30.93
CA ILE A 1104 24.90 43.83 30.20
C ILE A 1104 25.34 45.30 30.13
N GLY A 1105 24.42 46.23 29.84
CA GLY A 1105 24.75 47.65 29.80
C GLY A 1105 25.18 48.21 31.16
N GLN A 1106 24.61 47.71 32.26
CA GLN A 1106 25.06 48.04 33.61
C GLN A 1106 26.44 47.46 33.93
N PHE A 1107 26.74 46.24 33.48
CA PHE A 1107 28.07 45.63 33.61
C PHE A 1107 29.13 46.49 32.91
N ILE A 1108 28.90 46.87 31.64
CA ILE A 1108 29.82 47.72 30.86
C ILE A 1108 30.05 49.05 31.57
N ARG A 1109 28.98 49.77 31.94
CA ARG A 1109 29.09 51.07 32.61
C ARG A 1109 29.81 50.96 33.96
N SER A 1110 29.50 49.94 34.76
CA SER A 1110 30.07 49.79 36.11
C SER A 1110 31.53 49.36 36.12
N THR A 1111 31.94 48.56 35.13
CA THR A 1111 33.34 48.13 34.99
C THR A 1111 34.19 49.23 34.35
N MET A 1112 33.65 49.99 33.40
CA MET A 1112 34.34 51.16 32.81
C MET A 1112 34.59 52.28 33.84
N GLU A 1113 33.62 52.55 34.71
CA GLU A 1113 33.76 53.55 35.80
C GLU A 1113 34.86 53.20 36.80
N GLN A 1114 35.21 51.91 36.95
CA GLN A 1114 36.32 51.49 37.80
C GLN A 1114 37.69 51.69 37.11
N CYS A 1115 37.72 51.73 35.78
CA CYS A 1115 38.94 51.88 34.98
C CYS A 1115 39.34 53.35 34.80
N THR A 1116 38.41 54.30 34.87
CA THR A 1116 38.68 55.76 34.83
C THR A 1116 39.55 56.26 36.00
N SER A 1117 39.77 55.42 37.03
CA SER A 1117 40.66 55.70 38.16
C SER A 1117 42.15 55.41 37.89
N GLN A 1118 42.52 54.85 36.73
CA GLN A 1118 43.89 54.43 36.38
C GLN A 1118 44.62 55.45 35.49
N LYS A 1119 45.96 55.55 35.60
CA LYS A 1119 46.80 56.54 34.87
C LYS A 1119 46.79 56.39 33.34
N ILE A 1120 46.46 55.20 32.82
CA ILE A 1120 46.24 54.92 31.39
C ILE A 1120 44.99 54.01 31.34
N PRO A 1121 43.83 54.51 30.90
CA PRO A 1121 42.62 53.70 30.86
C PRO A 1121 42.66 52.77 29.64
N GLU A 1122 43.10 51.53 29.83
CA GLU A 1122 42.88 50.45 28.86
C GLU A 1122 41.52 49.78 29.11
N MET A 1123 40.80 49.48 28.03
CA MET A 1123 39.48 48.87 28.15
C MET A 1123 39.61 47.38 28.53
N PRO A 1124 38.98 46.91 29.62
CA PRO A 1124 39.12 45.51 30.04
C PRO A 1124 38.64 44.53 28.98
N ALA A 1125 39.34 43.39 28.83
CA ALA A 1125 38.98 42.35 27.86
C ALA A 1125 37.54 41.84 28.01
N ASP A 1126 37.01 41.77 29.24
CA ASP A 1126 35.62 41.36 29.49
C ASP A 1126 34.60 42.42 29.01
N VAL A 1127 34.97 43.70 29.05
CA VAL A 1127 34.14 44.80 28.51
C VAL A 1127 34.18 44.79 26.99
N VAL A 1128 35.34 44.54 26.39
CA VAL A 1128 35.47 44.29 24.94
C VAL A 1128 34.59 43.12 24.51
N GLY A 1129 34.65 41.99 25.22
CA GLY A 1129 33.79 40.83 24.96
C GLY A 1129 32.29 41.15 25.04
N ALA A 1130 31.87 41.94 26.04
CA ALA A 1130 30.49 42.37 26.19
C ALA A 1130 30.02 43.31 25.05
N LEU A 1131 30.87 44.23 24.61
CA LEU A 1131 30.56 45.13 23.50
C LEU A 1131 30.51 44.39 22.16
N MET A 1132 31.44 43.46 21.91
CA MET A 1132 31.40 42.56 20.76
C MET A 1132 30.12 41.71 20.75
N PHE A 1133 29.70 41.17 21.91
CA PHE A 1133 28.44 40.43 22.02
C PHE A 1133 27.25 41.31 21.61
N LEU A 1134 27.17 42.55 22.11
CA LEU A 1134 26.07 43.47 21.80
C LEU A 1134 26.05 43.86 20.32
N GLU A 1135 27.22 44.05 19.70
CA GLU A 1135 27.35 44.31 18.27
C GLU A 1135 26.83 43.13 17.43
N ASP A 1136 27.28 41.91 17.74
CA ASP A 1136 26.80 40.71 17.06
C ASP A 1136 25.31 40.45 17.34
N TYR A 1137 24.84 40.73 18.56
CA TYR A 1137 23.43 40.64 18.92
C TYR A 1137 22.57 41.53 18.02
N ILE A 1138 22.94 42.80 17.85
CA ILE A 1138 22.26 43.74 16.95
C ILE A 1138 22.32 43.23 15.50
N ARG A 1139 23.51 42.84 15.03
CA ARG A 1139 23.75 42.38 13.66
C ARG A 1139 22.85 41.20 13.29
N TYR A 1140 22.78 40.17 14.14
CA TYR A 1140 22.03 38.95 13.85
C TYR A 1140 20.52 39.06 14.12
N THR A 1141 20.10 39.92 15.05
CA THR A 1141 18.66 40.18 15.30
C THR A 1141 18.06 41.21 14.36
N LYS A 1142 18.88 41.96 13.63
CA LYS A 1142 18.48 43.14 12.83
C LYS A 1142 17.73 44.19 13.66
N LEU A 1143 18.00 44.28 14.97
CA LEU A 1143 17.42 45.30 15.83
C LEU A 1143 18.03 46.68 15.55
N PRO A 1144 17.30 47.77 15.78
CA PRO A 1144 17.88 49.11 15.70
C PRO A 1144 18.98 49.29 16.77
N ARG A 1145 20.10 49.91 16.39
CA ARG A 1145 21.21 50.23 17.30
C ARG A 1145 20.77 50.99 18.56
N LYS A 1146 19.72 51.82 18.43
CA LYS A 1146 19.07 52.55 19.55
C LYS A 1146 18.69 51.67 20.74
N VAL A 1147 18.38 50.39 20.52
CA VAL A 1147 18.03 49.44 21.58
C VAL A 1147 19.20 49.22 22.54
N VAL A 1148 20.44 49.17 22.04
CA VAL A 1148 21.64 49.03 22.87
C VAL A 1148 22.10 50.38 23.42
N GLU A 1149 21.98 51.45 22.63
CA GLU A 1149 22.31 52.83 23.07
C GLU A 1149 21.46 53.31 24.25
N ALA A 1150 20.26 52.73 24.42
CA ALA A 1150 19.43 52.96 25.60
C ALA A 1150 20.07 52.48 26.92
N HIS A 1151 21.05 51.59 26.85
CA HIS A 1151 21.70 50.94 28.00
C HIS A 1151 23.21 51.19 28.10
N VAL A 1152 23.88 51.49 26.98
CA VAL A 1152 25.31 51.77 26.88
C VAL A 1152 25.53 53.13 26.18
N PRO A 1153 26.34 54.05 26.73
CA PRO A 1153 26.64 55.32 26.06
C PRO A 1153 27.23 55.11 24.66
N SER A 1154 26.72 55.85 23.66
CA SER A 1154 27.13 55.72 22.25
C SER A 1154 28.64 55.87 22.06
N PHE A 1155 29.27 56.80 22.80
CA PHE A 1155 30.73 57.01 22.78
C PHE A 1155 31.54 55.74 23.09
N ILE A 1156 31.16 54.99 24.13
CA ILE A 1156 31.85 53.73 24.50
C ILE A 1156 31.66 52.67 23.41
N PHE A 1157 30.47 52.67 22.80
CA PHE A 1157 30.11 51.74 21.73
C PHE A 1157 30.79 52.08 20.38
N ASP A 1158 31.18 53.33 20.15
CA ASP A 1158 31.90 53.75 18.95
C ASP A 1158 33.43 53.62 19.09
N GLU A 1159 33.98 53.99 20.25
CA GLU A 1159 35.43 54.02 20.43
C GLU A 1159 36.08 52.64 20.61
N PHE A 1160 35.33 51.61 21.04
CA PHE A 1160 35.97 50.33 21.31
C PHE A 1160 36.59 49.68 20.07
N ARG A 1161 36.07 49.93 18.88
CA ARG A 1161 36.63 49.44 17.60
C ARG A 1161 37.85 50.23 17.13
N THR A 1162 38.03 51.47 17.59
CA THR A 1162 39.22 52.28 17.29
C THR A 1162 40.36 52.04 18.26
N VAL A 1163 40.05 51.53 19.46
CA VAL A 1163 41.01 51.17 20.51
C VAL A 1163 41.55 49.72 20.35
N LEU A 1164 40.86 48.86 19.59
CA LEU A 1164 41.23 47.47 19.26
C LEU A 1164 41.95 47.37 17.90
#